data_AF-A0A7S0CT38-F1
#
_entry.id   AF-A0A7S0CT38-F1
#
_cell.length_a   1.000
_cell.length_b   1.000
_cell.length_c   1.000
_cell.angle_alpha   90.00
_cell.angle_beta   90.00
_cell.angle_gamma   90.00
#
_symmetry.space_group_name_H-M   'P 1'
#
loop_
_entity.id
_entity.type
_entity.pdbx_description
1 polymer ?
#
loop_
_entity_poly.entity_id
_entity_poly.type
_entity_poly.pdbx_seq_one_letter_code
_entity_poly.pdbx_strand_id
1 'polypeptide(L)'
;MFARSSPPPAGAGEMEESVYARRPFVMPAETDVMAMREEERSLKASTRARLKNLSVRDKTTFSSRAGSSMRTARLEAERVLHGDGDDGLVTLRGTMRGGAVFASATTKGAFDESAKDVGHDAFLGGPGSLSGISESDAPGGAAGHPTKRPESVADFVAKKREIFLVQMSLDAKRAEILKLEREAARREEALAAAEATLVEDARRFDEFLKENDLRVQQAIRAGEAEARLKNDKAAEIKRLAADIVVAEAALSKREEKREDCERYKAFLDGLTPVEFFEAQDEKRRSRRAARRAARQAKRDAHAALIADADAKHKAIPSFEAALAEAARRGRTAENAAREKLEAAKADAAAARGAIPERAPPGTPPHDDSGEETPMYFVSPSTLPEVFSRLEETNLFLMQNGQEAEAALEEMKAQQRAVRTSMERDADALHAQIETLKTLIAAEEEEAAELRGRDVEDEKNARRRAKMEKRSKGSGVSAPSSTTKAKPPSSGAEVSAGTSRGEKPRVDSAAAGAGIPLELLAKKVGETYARCGFDYDPTMSTVQMLTQIESKLERCLAVADEMPAAYVRESEKAREKERRFKQRSEKAAIDLIAAEEKAKRSLERSMAPVVRKVGKPLMTRSQPPSRKKKVVKEQLTEEEAELRAFLATEF
;
A
#
# COMPACT_ATOMS: atom_id res chain seq x y z
N MET A 1 16.56 -31.12 -12.74
CA MET A 1 16.78 -32.15 -11.71
C MET A 1 17.22 -31.42 -10.45
N PHE A 2 16.60 -31.65 -9.29
CA PHE A 2 16.99 -30.96 -8.05
C PHE A 2 17.63 -31.97 -7.08
N ALA A 3 18.96 -31.87 -6.94
CA ALA A 3 19.69 -32.57 -5.90
C ALA A 3 19.39 -31.90 -4.53
N ARG A 4 19.21 -32.71 -3.49
CA ARG A 4 19.00 -32.21 -2.12
C ARG A 4 20.35 -31.93 -1.47
N SER A 5 20.55 -30.74 -0.93
CA SER A 5 21.66 -30.45 0.00
C SER A 5 21.40 -31.07 1.37
N SER A 6 22.47 -31.55 2.02
CA SER A 6 22.41 -32.09 3.38
C SER A 6 22.42 -30.98 4.45
N PRO A 7 21.87 -31.23 5.65
CA PRO A 7 21.93 -30.28 6.77
C PRO A 7 23.32 -30.24 7.42
N PRO A 8 23.68 -29.13 8.12
CA PRO A 8 24.90 -29.03 8.92
C PRO A 8 24.82 -29.85 10.23
N PRO A 9 25.97 -30.16 10.88
CA PRO A 9 26.02 -30.96 12.10
C PRO A 9 25.52 -30.21 13.34
N ALA A 10 24.95 -30.95 14.29
CA ALA A 10 24.56 -30.44 15.61
C ALA A 10 25.76 -30.37 16.56
N GLY A 11 25.83 -29.35 17.43
CA GLY A 11 26.94 -29.23 18.39
C GLY A 11 27.17 -27.86 19.03
N ALA A 12 26.13 -27.08 19.34
CA ALA A 12 26.22 -25.87 20.18
C ALA A 12 24.96 -25.78 21.05
N GLY A 13 25.10 -25.33 22.30
CA GLY A 13 24.03 -25.42 23.30
C GLY A 13 22.85 -24.51 23.00
N GLU A 14 21.65 -25.09 22.94
CA GLU A 14 20.38 -24.34 22.96
C GLU A 14 20.23 -23.67 24.34
N MET A 15 20.05 -22.35 24.38
CA MET A 15 19.41 -21.71 25.54
C MET A 15 17.92 -22.02 25.43
N GLU A 16 17.31 -22.57 26.48
CA GLU A 16 15.97 -23.17 26.43
C GLU A 16 14.91 -22.19 25.89
N GLU A 17 14.51 -22.40 24.64
CA GLU A 17 13.44 -21.65 23.98
C GLU A 17 12.08 -22.15 24.52
N SER A 18 11.30 -21.24 25.11
CA SER A 18 10.10 -21.60 25.88
C SER A 18 9.14 -22.50 25.08
N VAL A 19 8.72 -23.63 25.69
CA VAL A 19 7.84 -24.63 25.08
C VAL A 19 6.53 -24.01 24.53
N TYR A 20 6.06 -22.93 25.15
CA TYR A 20 4.89 -22.16 24.73
C TYR A 20 5.03 -21.45 23.36
N ALA A 21 6.23 -21.33 22.81
CA ALA A 21 6.47 -20.71 21.49
C ALA A 21 6.21 -21.66 20.30
N ARG A 22 6.02 -22.97 20.55
CA ARG A 22 5.83 -23.97 19.49
C ARG A 22 4.41 -23.95 18.91
N ARG A 23 4.29 -24.41 17.65
CA ARG A 23 3.16 -24.15 16.74
C ARG A 23 1.76 -24.42 17.37
N PRO A 24 0.82 -23.45 17.34
CA PRO A 24 -0.39 -23.46 18.18
C PRO A 24 -1.48 -24.49 17.84
N PHE A 25 -1.24 -25.42 16.92
CA PHE A 25 -2.22 -26.42 16.46
C PHE A 25 -1.65 -27.86 16.42
N VAL A 26 -0.58 -28.12 17.17
CA VAL A 26 -0.01 -29.46 17.38
C VAL A 26 -0.14 -29.79 18.87
N MET A 27 -0.66 -30.96 19.24
CA MET A 27 -0.62 -31.38 20.65
C MET A 27 0.83 -31.66 21.06
N PRO A 28 1.33 -31.10 22.18
CA PRO A 28 2.63 -31.46 22.73
C PRO A 28 2.71 -32.95 23.11
N ALA A 29 3.93 -33.50 23.20
CA ALA A 29 4.11 -34.86 23.69
C ALA A 29 3.81 -34.95 25.20
N GLU A 30 3.50 -36.15 25.71
CA GLU A 30 3.15 -36.33 27.13
C GLU A 30 4.29 -35.92 28.10
N THR A 31 5.54 -36.02 27.63
CA THR A 31 6.74 -35.46 28.28
C THR A 31 6.66 -33.95 28.47
N ASP A 32 6.28 -33.25 27.41
CA ASP A 32 6.23 -31.79 27.34
C ASP A 32 5.11 -31.27 28.25
N VAL A 33 3.98 -32.00 28.29
CA VAL A 33 2.86 -31.71 29.20
C VAL A 33 3.28 -31.79 30.67
N MET A 34 4.23 -32.65 31.04
CA MET A 34 4.79 -32.68 32.40
C MET A 34 5.75 -31.50 32.64
N ALA A 35 6.65 -31.20 31.70
CA ALA A 35 7.55 -30.05 31.79
C ALA A 35 6.79 -28.72 31.93
N MET A 36 5.78 -28.47 31.08
CA MET A 36 4.92 -27.29 31.16
C MET A 36 4.17 -27.22 32.50
N ARG A 37 3.80 -28.35 33.11
CA ARG A 37 3.20 -28.40 34.46
C ARG A 37 4.22 -28.16 35.58
N GLU A 38 5.52 -28.24 35.32
CA GLU A 38 6.59 -27.92 36.28
C GLU A 38 7.05 -26.48 36.15
N GLU A 39 7.16 -25.95 34.93
CA GLU A 39 7.22 -24.52 34.66
C GLU A 39 6.03 -23.77 35.28
N GLU A 40 4.79 -24.22 35.04
CA GLU A 40 3.61 -23.54 35.58
C GLU A 40 3.57 -23.62 37.12
N ARG A 41 4.05 -24.72 37.72
CA ARG A 41 4.24 -24.85 39.17
C ARG A 41 5.33 -23.90 39.69
N SER A 42 6.47 -23.78 39.00
CA SER A 42 7.58 -22.90 39.40
C SER A 42 7.21 -21.42 39.28
N LEU A 43 6.51 -21.02 38.21
CA LEU A 43 5.93 -19.68 38.03
C LEU A 43 4.86 -19.35 39.08
N LYS A 44 3.99 -20.31 39.43
CA LYS A 44 3.04 -20.14 40.54
C LYS A 44 3.75 -20.03 41.89
N ALA A 45 4.84 -20.76 42.11
CA ALA A 45 5.64 -20.67 43.34
C ALA A 45 6.40 -19.34 43.43
N SER A 46 7.10 -18.92 42.37
CA SER A 46 7.88 -17.68 42.33
C SER A 46 7.00 -16.43 42.41
N THR A 47 5.85 -16.41 41.72
CA THR A 47 4.88 -15.30 41.84
C THR A 47 4.22 -15.28 43.22
N ARG A 48 3.96 -16.43 43.85
CA ARG A 48 3.49 -16.51 45.25
C ARG A 48 4.56 -16.04 46.25
N ALA A 49 5.83 -16.35 46.02
CA ALA A 49 6.95 -15.86 46.83
C ALA A 49 7.10 -14.34 46.70
N ARG A 50 7.08 -13.80 45.47
CA ARG A 50 7.09 -12.34 45.22
C ARG A 50 5.91 -11.66 45.94
N LEU A 51 4.70 -12.16 45.75
CA LEU A 51 3.48 -11.64 46.39
C LEU A 51 3.41 -11.89 47.92
N LYS A 52 4.32 -12.67 48.51
CA LYS A 52 4.42 -12.83 49.98
C LYS A 52 4.92 -11.52 50.61
N ASN A 53 5.93 -10.90 50.00
CA ASN A 53 6.69 -9.79 50.60
C ASN A 53 6.15 -8.38 50.27
N LEU A 54 5.29 -8.23 49.25
CA LEU A 54 4.63 -6.94 48.94
C LEU A 54 3.54 -6.57 49.96
N SER A 55 3.18 -5.28 50.04
CA SER A 55 2.06 -4.81 50.87
C SER A 55 0.72 -5.24 50.29
N VAL A 56 -0.34 -5.26 51.10
CA VAL A 56 -1.71 -5.57 50.63
C VAL A 56 -2.20 -4.55 49.60
N ARG A 57 -1.69 -3.31 49.62
CA ARG A 57 -2.01 -2.26 48.64
C ARG A 57 -1.38 -2.52 47.25
N ASP A 58 -0.24 -3.19 47.22
CA ASP A 58 0.54 -3.41 45.99
C ASP A 58 0.15 -4.74 45.31
N LYS A 59 -0.63 -5.58 46.00
CA LYS A 59 -1.18 -6.84 45.48
C LYS A 59 -2.39 -6.53 44.61
N THR A 60 -2.15 -6.38 43.30
CA THR A 60 -3.21 -6.15 42.31
C THR A 60 -4.32 -7.19 42.43
N THR A 61 -5.57 -6.71 42.49
CA THR A 61 -6.76 -7.55 42.62
C THR A 61 -6.94 -8.47 41.41
N PHE A 62 -7.60 -9.62 41.63
CA PHE A 62 -7.72 -10.69 40.64
C PHE A 62 -8.29 -10.22 39.29
N SER A 63 -9.30 -9.34 39.32
CA SER A 63 -9.90 -8.72 38.13
C SER A 63 -8.90 -7.90 37.30
N SER A 64 -7.96 -7.21 37.95
CA SER A 64 -6.92 -6.42 37.29
C SER A 64 -5.92 -7.30 36.54
N ARG A 65 -5.58 -8.48 37.07
CA ARG A 65 -4.64 -9.42 36.42
C ARG A 65 -5.25 -10.06 35.16
N ALA A 66 -6.53 -10.46 35.23
CA ALA A 66 -7.22 -11.08 34.09
C ALA A 66 -7.34 -10.13 32.88
N GLY A 67 -7.67 -8.86 33.10
CA GLY A 67 -7.78 -7.87 32.03
C GLY A 67 -6.45 -7.47 31.38
N SER A 68 -5.33 -7.56 32.11
CA SER A 68 -4.02 -7.14 31.59
C SER A 68 -3.44 -8.16 30.59
N SER A 69 -3.48 -9.46 30.91
CA SER A 69 -2.91 -10.53 30.07
C SER A 69 -3.53 -10.59 28.67
N MET A 70 -4.85 -10.45 28.58
CA MET A 70 -5.57 -10.36 27.30
C MET A 70 -5.17 -9.12 26.49
N ARG A 71 -4.80 -8.01 27.16
CA ARG A 71 -4.41 -6.76 26.51
C ARG A 71 -2.96 -6.79 26.01
N THR A 72 -2.04 -7.41 26.74
CA THR A 72 -0.65 -7.59 26.28
C THR A 72 -0.59 -8.55 25.09
N ALA A 73 -1.21 -9.74 25.20
CA ALA A 73 -1.24 -10.70 24.10
C ALA A 73 -1.90 -10.15 22.83
N ARG A 74 -2.93 -9.30 22.97
CA ARG A 74 -3.53 -8.60 21.83
C ARG A 74 -2.61 -7.54 21.21
N LEU A 75 -1.89 -6.76 22.02
CA LEU A 75 -0.92 -5.77 21.51
C LEU A 75 0.29 -6.43 20.84
N GLU A 76 0.72 -7.59 21.32
CA GLU A 76 1.74 -8.41 20.67
C GLU A 76 1.24 -8.99 19.33
N ALA A 77 0.00 -9.51 19.29
CA ALA A 77 -0.63 -9.96 18.05
C ALA A 77 -0.84 -8.82 17.02
N GLU A 78 -1.28 -7.63 17.44
CA GLU A 78 -1.44 -6.47 16.54
C GLU A 78 -0.09 -5.97 15.99
N ARG A 79 1.00 -6.06 16.78
CA ARG A 79 2.38 -5.75 16.36
C ARG A 79 2.95 -6.76 15.36
N VAL A 80 2.71 -8.06 15.55
CA VAL A 80 3.20 -9.12 14.64
C VAL A 80 2.48 -9.09 13.29
N LEU A 81 1.30 -8.46 13.21
CA LEU A 81 0.49 -8.37 11.98
C LEU A 81 0.68 -7.08 11.16
N HIS A 82 1.38 -6.06 11.68
CA HIS A 82 1.69 -4.82 10.96
C HIS A 82 3.20 -4.65 10.86
N GLY A 83 3.78 -5.31 9.84
CA GLY A 83 5.19 -5.18 9.49
C GLY A 83 5.47 -3.94 8.66
N ASP A 84 5.49 -2.78 9.31
CA ASP A 84 6.10 -1.55 8.79
C ASP A 84 7.54 -1.44 9.38
N GLY A 85 8.53 -0.84 8.73
CA GLY A 85 8.49 0.01 7.54
C GLY A 85 9.09 1.39 7.86
N ASP A 86 10.37 1.44 8.24
CA ASP A 86 11.04 2.66 8.72
C ASP A 86 11.34 3.65 7.57
N ASP A 87 10.34 4.47 7.21
CA ASP A 87 10.53 5.75 6.52
C ASP A 87 10.78 6.90 7.52
N GLY A 88 11.57 7.90 7.12
CA GLY A 88 12.34 8.69 8.06
C GLY A 88 11.76 10.01 8.62
N LEU A 89 12.26 10.34 9.82
CA LEU A 89 12.85 11.65 10.18
C LEU A 89 11.94 12.85 10.63
N VAL A 90 12.59 13.72 11.43
CA VAL A 90 12.31 15.13 11.80
C VAL A 90 11.25 15.45 12.89
N THR A 91 11.65 16.37 13.79
CA THR A 91 10.87 17.11 14.83
C THR A 91 10.43 16.31 16.07
N LEU A 92 10.29 16.90 17.27
CA LEU A 92 10.50 18.30 17.71
C LEU A 92 11.70 18.45 18.68
N ARG A 93 12.24 19.68 18.77
CA ARG A 93 13.24 20.09 19.76
C ARG A 93 12.71 21.23 20.63
N GLY A 94 12.58 20.99 21.94
CA GLY A 94 12.68 22.06 22.96
C GLY A 94 11.43 22.37 23.79
N THR A 95 11.56 22.13 25.10
CA THR A 95 11.01 22.97 26.19
C THR A 95 12.11 23.16 27.24
N MET A 96 12.05 24.22 28.06
CA MET A 96 13.12 24.61 28.98
C MET A 96 12.76 24.44 30.48
N ARG A 97 13.79 24.68 31.32
CA ARG A 97 13.79 25.34 32.66
C ARG A 97 13.62 24.49 33.93
N GLY A 98 14.36 24.93 34.96
CA GLY A 98 14.16 24.60 36.38
C GLY A 98 14.93 23.36 36.85
N GLY A 99 15.93 23.44 37.73
CA GLY A 99 16.50 24.63 38.38
C GLY A 99 15.87 24.99 39.73
N ALA A 100 16.06 24.13 40.74
CA ALA A 100 15.75 24.40 42.15
C ALA A 100 16.84 23.80 43.04
N VAL A 101 17.26 24.56 44.06
CA VAL A 101 18.35 24.20 44.98
C VAL A 101 17.84 23.66 46.31
N PHE A 102 18.58 22.74 46.92
CA PHE A 102 18.71 22.70 48.38
C PHE A 102 20.13 22.23 48.78
N ALA A 103 20.50 22.42 50.05
CA ALA A 103 21.88 22.68 50.42
C ALA A 103 22.62 21.57 51.20
N SER A 104 23.94 21.55 51.00
CA SER A 104 25.00 21.34 52.00
C SER A 104 24.99 20.11 52.93
N ALA A 105 26.05 19.29 52.80
CA ALA A 105 26.85 18.89 53.95
C ALA A 105 28.31 18.65 53.49
N THR A 106 29.28 19.42 54.02
CA THR A 106 30.70 19.32 53.65
C THR A 106 31.46 18.42 54.62
N THR A 107 32.07 17.35 54.12
CA THR A 107 33.21 16.66 54.77
C THR A 107 34.31 16.36 53.73
N LYS A 108 35.57 16.41 54.17
CA LYS A 108 36.78 16.14 53.36
C LYS A 108 37.61 15.02 54.00
N GLY A 109 38.40 14.31 53.20
CA GLY A 109 39.18 13.12 53.58
C GLY A 109 38.71 11.92 52.74
N ALA A 110 39.32 11.53 51.62
CA ALA A 110 40.68 11.69 51.09
C ALA A 110 41.77 10.87 51.80
N PHE A 111 42.23 9.80 51.12
CA PHE A 111 43.63 9.39 51.11
C PHE A 111 43.95 8.53 49.88
N ASP A 112 44.91 8.95 49.06
CA ASP A 112 46.00 8.11 48.54
C ASP A 112 47.11 9.02 47.97
N GLU A 113 48.26 9.09 48.62
CA GLU A 113 49.58 8.95 47.97
C GLU A 113 50.75 8.93 48.99
N SER A 114 51.59 7.90 48.84
CA SER A 114 53.06 7.89 48.96
C SER A 114 53.82 8.86 49.90
N ALA A 115 54.17 8.34 51.08
CA ALA A 115 55.53 8.29 51.66
C ALA A 115 56.48 9.52 51.64
N LYS A 116 56.94 9.94 52.85
CA LYS A 116 58.32 9.64 53.34
C LYS A 116 58.65 10.12 54.76
N ASP A 117 59.53 9.33 55.39
CA ASP A 117 60.59 9.64 56.38
C ASP A 117 60.30 10.11 57.83
N VAL A 118 61.22 9.62 58.71
CA VAL A 118 61.49 9.90 60.13
C VAL A 118 60.42 9.57 61.19
N GLY A 119 60.62 8.44 61.86
CA GLY A 119 60.08 8.13 63.19
C GLY A 119 61.06 7.24 63.96
N HIS A 120 61.66 7.77 65.03
CA HIS A 120 62.66 7.10 65.87
C HIS A 120 62.00 6.59 67.17
N ASP A 121 62.55 5.50 67.74
CA ASP A 121 62.14 4.86 69.01
C ASP A 121 60.71 4.23 69.08
N ALA A 122 60.49 3.11 69.80
CA ALA A 122 61.41 2.07 70.28
C ALA A 122 60.67 0.78 70.73
N PHE A 123 61.46 -0.28 70.88
CA PHE A 123 61.40 -1.29 71.96
C PHE A 123 60.37 -2.45 71.93
N LEU A 124 60.90 -3.66 71.66
CA LEU A 124 60.54 -4.90 72.37
C LEU A 124 61.81 -5.77 72.55
N GLY A 125 62.06 -6.26 73.77
CA GLY A 125 63.09 -7.29 74.01
C GLY A 125 63.69 -7.31 75.42
N GLY A 126 63.32 -8.33 76.22
CA GLY A 126 64.04 -8.72 77.45
C GLY A 126 63.35 -8.36 78.78
N PRO A 127 62.79 -9.35 79.52
CA PRO A 127 62.32 -9.15 80.89
C PRO A 127 63.45 -9.37 81.92
N GLY A 128 63.52 -8.53 82.96
CA GLY A 128 64.50 -8.71 84.04
C GLY A 128 64.31 -7.77 85.23
N SER A 129 64.27 -8.36 86.43
CA SER A 129 64.16 -7.71 87.76
C SER A 129 62.80 -7.03 88.10
N LEU A 130 62.44 -7.08 89.38
CA LEU A 130 61.17 -6.62 89.93
C LEU A 130 61.37 -5.50 90.97
N SER A 131 60.49 -4.49 90.92
CA SER A 131 60.01 -3.60 92.01
C SER A 131 60.80 -3.51 93.33
N GLY A 132 61.17 -2.29 93.77
CA GLY A 132 61.83 -2.10 95.08
C GLY A 132 62.03 -0.68 95.63
N ILE A 133 61.09 0.26 95.44
CA ILE A 133 60.97 1.43 96.33
C ILE A 133 60.51 0.98 97.73
N SER A 134 60.87 1.60 98.87
CA SER A 134 61.78 2.74 99.15
C SER A 134 61.95 2.88 100.67
N GLU A 135 63.09 3.39 101.18
CA GLU A 135 63.15 4.34 102.32
C GLU A 135 64.55 4.94 102.49
N SER A 136 64.72 5.90 103.41
CA SER A 136 65.82 6.88 103.45
C SER A 136 66.78 6.76 104.64
N ASP A 137 67.80 7.62 104.59
CA ASP A 137 68.66 8.09 105.68
C ASP A 137 69.86 7.24 106.14
N ALA A 138 70.83 7.99 106.67
CA ALA A 138 72.18 7.60 107.08
C ALA A 138 72.36 7.99 108.57
N PRO A 139 73.55 7.93 109.23
CA PRO A 139 74.87 7.53 108.71
C PRO A 139 75.73 6.64 109.65
N GLY A 140 76.81 6.08 109.07
CA GLY A 140 78.03 5.73 109.81
C GLY A 140 78.00 4.43 110.62
N GLY A 141 79.19 4.05 111.14
CA GLY A 141 79.40 2.84 111.94
C GLY A 141 80.63 2.05 111.49
N ALA A 142 81.73 2.18 112.22
CA ALA A 142 82.94 1.38 111.98
C ALA A 142 82.81 -0.05 112.53
N ALA A 143 83.75 -0.92 112.14
CA ALA A 143 83.76 -2.34 112.44
C ALA A 143 83.49 -2.70 113.92
N GLY A 144 82.48 -3.54 114.14
CA GLY A 144 82.21 -4.21 115.43
C GLY A 144 81.67 -5.61 115.16
N HIS A 145 82.35 -6.63 115.67
CA HIS A 145 82.07 -8.04 115.35
C HIS A 145 81.41 -8.75 116.54
N PRO A 146 80.07 -8.88 116.59
CA PRO A 146 79.42 -9.77 117.55
C PRO A 146 79.56 -11.21 117.07
N THR A 147 80.01 -12.10 117.95
CA THR A 147 80.04 -13.54 117.69
C THR A 147 78.62 -14.09 117.58
N LYS A 148 78.32 -14.85 116.52
CA LYS A 148 77.02 -15.48 116.34
C LYS A 148 76.79 -16.51 117.45
N ARG A 149 75.87 -16.21 118.36
CA ARG A 149 75.26 -17.21 119.26
C ARG A 149 74.46 -18.20 118.41
N PRO A 150 74.27 -19.47 118.84
CA PRO A 150 73.36 -20.38 118.17
C PRO A 150 71.95 -19.76 118.10
N GLU A 151 71.30 -19.88 116.94
CA GLU A 151 69.99 -19.25 116.71
C GLU A 151 68.92 -19.82 117.64
N SER A 152 68.00 -18.99 118.12
CA SER A 152 66.87 -19.47 118.90
C SER A 152 65.96 -20.32 118.03
N VAL A 153 65.31 -21.34 118.63
CA VAL A 153 64.26 -22.10 117.95
C VAL A 153 63.14 -21.16 117.48
N ALA A 154 62.90 -20.05 118.18
CA ALA A 154 61.98 -18.99 117.76
C ALA A 154 62.41 -18.32 116.45
N ASP A 155 63.71 -18.03 116.27
CA ASP A 155 64.25 -17.36 115.08
C ASP A 155 64.16 -18.28 113.85
N PHE A 156 64.46 -19.57 114.03
CA PHE A 156 64.29 -20.58 112.97
C PHE A 156 62.82 -20.73 112.56
N VAL A 157 61.89 -20.73 113.52
CA VAL A 157 60.44 -20.76 113.25
C VAL A 157 59.97 -19.47 112.57
N ALA A 158 60.49 -18.30 112.96
CA ALA A 158 60.19 -17.03 112.31
C ALA A 158 60.63 -17.03 110.83
N LYS A 159 61.90 -17.39 110.56
CA LYS A 159 62.43 -17.54 109.19
C LYS A 159 61.64 -18.58 108.39
N LYS A 160 61.24 -19.71 108.98
CA LYS A 160 60.41 -20.72 108.29
C LYS A 160 59.01 -20.20 107.95
N ARG A 161 58.40 -19.35 108.80
CA ARG A 161 57.12 -18.68 108.50
C ARG A 161 57.28 -17.62 107.41
N GLU A 162 58.34 -16.82 107.47
CA GLU A 162 58.69 -15.83 106.45
C GLU A 162 58.90 -16.49 105.08
N ILE A 163 59.73 -17.54 105.00
CA ILE A 163 59.92 -18.35 103.79
C ILE A 163 58.59 -18.92 103.27
N PHE A 164 57.72 -19.42 104.16
CA PHE A 164 56.41 -19.95 103.77
C PHE A 164 55.46 -18.86 103.25
N LEU A 165 55.43 -17.67 103.87
CA LEU A 165 54.63 -16.54 103.41
C LEU A 165 55.13 -16.00 102.06
N VAL A 166 56.45 -15.89 101.88
CA VAL A 166 57.07 -15.52 100.60
C VAL A 166 56.71 -16.56 99.53
N GLN A 167 56.89 -17.85 99.82
CA GLN A 167 56.53 -18.95 98.92
C GLN A 167 55.05 -18.91 98.52
N MET A 168 54.13 -18.79 99.49
CA MET A 168 52.70 -18.69 99.25
C MET A 168 52.35 -17.45 98.41
N SER A 169 53.02 -16.31 98.64
CA SER A 169 52.82 -15.10 97.84
C SER A 169 53.36 -15.23 96.41
N LEU A 170 54.47 -15.97 96.22
CA LEU A 170 55.03 -16.27 94.90
C LEU A 170 54.14 -17.25 94.13
N ASP A 171 53.62 -18.27 94.79
CA ASP A 171 52.73 -19.26 94.14
C ASP A 171 51.35 -18.66 93.83
N ALA A 172 50.83 -17.76 94.67
CA ALA A 172 49.66 -16.96 94.34
C ALA A 172 49.91 -16.04 93.13
N LYS A 173 51.05 -15.34 93.07
CA LYS A 173 51.45 -14.52 91.92
C LYS A 173 51.62 -15.37 90.65
N ARG A 174 52.27 -16.54 90.74
CA ARG A 174 52.41 -17.50 89.62
C ARG A 174 51.05 -17.99 89.12
N ALA A 175 50.12 -18.31 90.02
CA ALA A 175 48.78 -18.77 89.66
C ALA A 175 47.98 -17.69 88.91
N GLU A 176 48.07 -16.42 89.35
CA GLU A 176 47.39 -15.31 88.67
C GLU A 176 48.10 -14.92 87.35
N ILE A 177 49.44 -14.96 87.28
CA ILE A 177 50.20 -14.82 86.02
C ILE A 177 49.75 -15.89 85.02
N LEU A 178 49.75 -17.17 85.40
CA LEU A 178 49.27 -18.27 84.56
C LEU A 178 47.78 -18.12 84.17
N LYS A 179 46.97 -17.42 84.96
CA LYS A 179 45.57 -17.10 84.60
C LYS A 179 45.52 -16.00 83.55
N LEU A 180 46.26 -14.90 83.75
CA LEU A 180 46.36 -13.80 82.79
C LEU A 180 46.98 -14.26 81.46
N GLU A 181 47.99 -15.12 81.47
CA GLU A 181 48.58 -15.74 80.28
C GLU A 181 47.56 -16.58 79.49
N ARG A 182 46.74 -17.41 80.16
CA ARG A 182 45.67 -18.18 79.51
C ARG A 182 44.55 -17.29 78.97
N GLU A 183 44.25 -16.18 79.64
CA GLU A 183 43.28 -15.20 79.14
C GLU A 183 43.85 -14.32 78.01
N ALA A 184 45.16 -14.08 77.98
CA ALA A 184 45.86 -13.39 76.90
C ALA A 184 45.89 -14.27 75.65
N ALA A 185 46.38 -15.51 75.77
CA ALA A 185 46.42 -16.49 74.67
C ALA A 185 45.04 -16.68 74.02
N ARG A 186 43.95 -16.77 74.79
CA ARG A 186 42.58 -16.85 74.25
C ARG A 186 42.13 -15.57 73.51
N ARG A 187 42.63 -14.40 73.88
CA ARG A 187 42.37 -13.14 73.16
C ARG A 187 43.23 -13.07 71.88
N GLU A 188 44.48 -13.53 71.94
CA GLU A 188 45.37 -13.64 70.78
C GLU A 188 44.83 -14.65 69.75
N GLU A 189 44.38 -15.84 70.18
CA GLU A 189 43.66 -16.82 69.35
C GLU A 189 42.41 -16.23 68.68
N ALA A 190 41.61 -15.46 69.43
CA ALA A 190 40.40 -14.82 68.91
C ALA A 190 40.71 -13.66 67.94
N LEU A 191 41.78 -12.90 68.18
CA LEU A 191 42.26 -11.85 67.28
C LEU A 191 42.83 -12.45 65.99
N ALA A 192 43.70 -13.46 66.09
CA ALA A 192 44.26 -14.16 64.93
C ALA A 192 43.17 -14.84 64.08
N ALA A 193 42.12 -15.38 64.70
CA ALA A 193 40.95 -15.88 63.98
C ALA A 193 40.17 -14.77 63.25
N ALA A 194 39.98 -13.60 63.88
CA ALA A 194 39.34 -12.45 63.25
C ALA A 194 40.19 -11.89 62.09
N GLU A 195 41.50 -11.72 62.29
CA GLU A 195 42.46 -11.32 61.26
C GLU A 195 42.44 -12.28 60.07
N ALA A 196 42.45 -13.60 60.32
CA ALA A 196 42.32 -14.60 59.26
C ALA A 196 41.03 -14.44 58.46
N THR A 197 39.87 -14.22 59.11
CA THR A 197 38.61 -13.97 58.37
C THR A 197 38.63 -12.67 57.57
N LEU A 198 39.27 -11.61 58.07
CA LEU A 198 39.42 -10.34 57.35
C LEU A 198 40.37 -10.48 56.13
N VAL A 199 41.43 -11.29 56.25
CA VAL A 199 42.32 -11.61 55.12
C VAL A 199 41.60 -12.48 54.08
N GLU A 200 40.78 -13.44 54.48
CA GLU A 200 39.93 -14.19 53.55
C GLU A 200 38.92 -13.29 52.83
N ASP A 201 38.23 -12.40 53.55
CA ASP A 201 37.25 -11.48 52.95
C ASP A 201 37.91 -10.45 52.04
N ALA A 202 39.08 -9.91 52.39
CA ALA A 202 39.88 -9.09 51.49
C ALA A 202 40.21 -9.84 50.18
N ARG A 203 40.61 -11.12 50.26
CA ARG A 203 40.86 -11.96 49.08
C ARG A 203 39.60 -12.18 48.24
N ARG A 204 38.44 -12.36 48.88
CA ARG A 204 37.12 -12.48 48.22
C ARG A 204 36.71 -11.18 47.52
N PHE A 205 36.98 -10.01 48.11
CA PHE A 205 36.75 -8.72 47.45
C PHE A 205 37.67 -8.53 46.24
N ASP A 206 38.94 -8.88 46.36
CA ASP A 206 39.91 -8.89 45.26
C ASP A 206 39.48 -9.78 44.08
N GLU A 207 38.97 -10.97 44.38
CA GLU A 207 38.40 -11.90 43.40
C GLU A 207 37.13 -11.32 42.76
N PHE A 208 36.22 -10.76 43.55
CA PHE A 208 35.00 -10.11 43.06
C PHE A 208 35.28 -8.92 42.13
N LEU A 209 36.27 -8.07 42.45
CA LEU A 209 36.68 -6.95 41.59
C LEU A 209 37.21 -7.46 40.24
N LYS A 210 38.11 -8.46 40.25
CA LYS A 210 38.65 -9.09 39.03
C LYS A 210 37.54 -9.74 38.18
N GLU A 211 36.55 -10.37 38.80
CA GLU A 211 35.37 -10.86 38.08
C GLU A 211 34.50 -9.72 37.52
N ASN A 212 34.37 -8.60 38.23
CA ASN A 212 33.58 -7.44 37.79
C ASN A 212 34.21 -6.79 36.56
N ASP A 213 35.52 -6.49 36.62
CA ASP A 213 36.29 -5.97 35.50
C ASP A 213 36.23 -6.89 34.29
N LEU A 214 36.34 -8.21 34.50
CA LEU A 214 36.21 -9.19 33.43
C LEU A 214 34.82 -9.18 32.79
N ARG A 215 33.74 -9.10 33.59
CA ARG A 215 32.36 -8.99 33.10
C ARG A 215 32.13 -7.68 32.35
N VAL A 216 32.68 -6.57 32.83
CA VAL A 216 32.63 -5.25 32.15
C VAL A 216 33.36 -5.31 30.81
N GLN A 217 34.58 -5.87 30.77
CA GLN A 217 35.33 -6.04 29.52
C GLN A 217 34.62 -6.99 28.54
N GLN A 218 33.97 -8.05 29.01
CA GLN A 218 33.15 -8.94 28.19
C GLN A 218 31.94 -8.21 27.61
N ALA A 219 31.23 -7.40 28.41
CA ALA A 219 30.10 -6.59 27.96
C ALA A 219 30.51 -5.54 26.92
N ILE A 220 31.65 -4.86 27.10
CA ILE A 220 32.21 -3.92 26.13
C ILE A 220 32.55 -4.64 24.81
N ARG A 221 33.24 -5.78 24.87
CA ARG A 221 33.59 -6.57 23.67
C ARG A 221 32.35 -7.11 22.93
N ALA A 222 31.30 -7.50 23.65
CA ALA A 222 30.03 -7.91 23.05
C ALA A 222 29.35 -6.73 22.34
N GLY A 223 29.25 -5.57 23.00
CA GLY A 223 28.70 -4.35 22.39
C GLY A 223 29.51 -3.87 21.17
N GLU A 224 30.84 -3.97 21.21
CA GLU A 224 31.69 -3.73 20.05
C GLU A 224 31.45 -4.73 18.90
N ALA A 225 31.27 -6.02 19.20
CA ALA A 225 31.01 -7.04 18.19
C ALA A 225 29.65 -6.81 17.50
N GLU A 226 28.60 -6.50 18.27
CA GLU A 226 27.29 -6.12 17.73
C GLU A 226 27.35 -4.82 16.91
N ALA A 227 28.12 -3.83 17.37
CA ALA A 227 28.34 -2.58 16.63
C ALA A 227 29.09 -2.81 15.31
N ARG A 228 30.08 -3.70 15.27
CA ARG A 228 30.76 -4.14 14.03
C ARG A 228 29.77 -4.80 13.08
N LEU A 229 29.03 -5.82 13.53
CA LEU A 229 28.01 -6.50 12.72
C LEU A 229 26.92 -5.55 12.19
N LYS A 230 26.57 -4.50 12.94
CA LYS A 230 25.66 -3.43 12.47
C LYS A 230 26.31 -2.56 11.38
N ASN A 231 27.58 -2.19 11.56
CA ASN A 231 28.32 -1.39 10.58
C ASN A 231 28.59 -2.17 9.28
N ASP A 232 28.90 -3.46 9.37
CA ASP A 232 29.10 -4.35 8.22
C ASP A 232 27.82 -4.47 7.39
N LYS A 233 26.66 -4.67 8.06
CA LYS A 233 25.34 -4.64 7.40
C LYS A 233 25.03 -3.28 6.77
N ALA A 234 25.38 -2.18 7.45
CA ALA A 234 25.21 -0.83 6.91
C ALA A 234 26.14 -0.53 5.71
N ALA A 235 27.31 -1.18 5.63
CA ALA A 235 28.19 -1.12 4.47
C ALA A 235 27.61 -1.94 3.30
N GLU A 236 27.10 -3.15 3.55
CA GLU A 236 26.46 -3.97 2.51
C GLU A 236 25.17 -3.33 1.96
N ILE A 237 24.36 -2.68 2.81
CA ILE A 237 23.20 -1.89 2.36
C ILE A 237 23.63 -0.75 1.43
N LYS A 238 24.73 -0.04 1.73
CA LYS A 238 25.28 1.00 0.85
C LYS A 238 25.82 0.42 -0.46
N ARG A 239 26.44 -0.76 -0.41
CA ARG A 239 26.95 -1.47 -1.60
C ARG A 239 25.80 -1.88 -2.52
N LEU A 240 24.75 -2.50 -1.97
CA LEU A 240 23.53 -2.86 -2.70
C LEU A 240 22.79 -1.65 -3.25
N ALA A 241 22.71 -0.53 -2.50
CA ALA A 241 22.13 0.71 -3.00
C ALA A 241 22.91 1.29 -4.20
N ALA A 242 24.24 1.18 -4.20
CA ALA A 242 25.06 1.57 -5.35
C ALA A 242 24.87 0.62 -6.55
N ASP A 243 24.80 -0.70 -6.32
CA ASP A 243 24.48 -1.69 -7.36
C ASP A 243 23.11 -1.41 -8.00
N ILE A 244 22.10 -1.03 -7.20
CA ILE A 244 20.76 -0.67 -7.67
C ILE A 244 20.82 0.53 -8.61
N VAL A 245 21.48 1.63 -8.22
CA VAL A 245 21.60 2.83 -9.07
C VAL A 245 22.33 2.53 -10.39
N VAL A 246 23.34 1.65 -10.36
CA VAL A 246 24.03 1.18 -11.59
C VAL A 246 23.10 0.32 -12.45
N ALA A 247 22.28 -0.55 -11.85
CA ALA A 247 21.30 -1.35 -12.55
C ALA A 247 20.17 -0.51 -13.16
N GLU A 248 19.67 0.51 -12.45
CA GLU A 248 18.67 1.48 -12.91
C GLU A 248 19.17 2.29 -14.10
N ALA A 249 20.38 2.84 -14.04
CA ALA A 249 21.00 3.54 -15.17
C ALA A 249 21.21 2.61 -16.38
N ALA A 250 21.55 1.34 -16.14
CA ALA A 250 21.67 0.34 -17.19
C ALA A 250 20.31 -0.21 -17.70
N LEU A 251 19.22 0.02 -16.97
CA LEU A 251 17.85 -0.33 -17.34
C LEU A 251 17.24 0.81 -18.18
N SER A 252 17.31 2.05 -17.71
CA SER A 252 16.93 3.26 -18.46
C SER A 252 17.61 3.30 -19.84
N LYS A 253 18.93 3.07 -19.92
CA LYS A 253 19.68 3.00 -21.20
C LYS A 253 19.31 1.81 -22.10
N ARG A 254 18.60 0.80 -21.59
CA ARG A 254 17.98 -0.26 -22.39
C ARG A 254 16.56 0.09 -22.79
N GLU A 255 15.83 0.85 -21.99
CA GLU A 255 14.48 1.34 -22.29
C GLU A 255 14.49 2.41 -23.37
N GLU A 256 15.41 3.38 -23.32
CA GLU A 256 15.67 4.33 -24.43
C GLU A 256 15.87 3.59 -25.76
N LYS A 257 16.72 2.56 -25.76
CA LYS A 257 16.97 1.70 -26.93
C LYS A 257 15.78 0.84 -27.30
N ARG A 258 14.92 0.46 -26.35
CA ARG A 258 13.69 -0.29 -26.61
C ARG A 258 12.68 0.62 -27.32
N GLU A 259 12.50 1.85 -26.83
CA GLU A 259 11.68 2.87 -27.47
C GLU A 259 12.18 3.22 -28.87
N ASP A 260 13.48 3.43 -29.08
CA ASP A 260 14.03 3.66 -30.42
C ASP A 260 13.79 2.45 -31.34
N CYS A 261 14.00 1.22 -30.87
CA CYS A 261 13.63 0.02 -31.61
C CYS A 261 12.12 -0.10 -31.86
N GLU A 262 11.25 0.36 -30.95
CA GLU A 262 9.79 0.40 -31.11
C GLU A 262 9.36 1.45 -32.15
N ARG A 263 9.98 2.64 -32.13
CA ARG A 263 9.80 3.70 -33.14
C ARG A 263 10.26 3.23 -34.52
N TYR A 264 11.44 2.62 -34.62
CA TYR A 264 11.93 2.03 -35.86
C TYR A 264 11.04 0.86 -36.32
N LYS A 265 10.57 0.00 -35.41
CA LYS A 265 9.62 -1.07 -35.76
C LYS A 265 8.32 -0.49 -36.31
N ALA A 266 7.71 0.51 -35.68
CA ALA A 266 6.49 1.14 -36.18
C ALA A 266 6.67 1.78 -37.57
N PHE A 267 7.83 2.39 -37.83
CA PHE A 267 8.19 2.91 -39.15
C PHE A 267 8.37 1.79 -40.19
N LEU A 268 9.10 0.72 -39.86
CA LEU A 268 9.30 -0.44 -40.75
C LEU A 268 7.98 -1.20 -40.99
N ASP A 269 7.11 -1.29 -39.99
CA ASP A 269 5.78 -1.90 -40.13
C ASP A 269 4.92 -1.08 -41.09
N GLY A 270 4.95 0.26 -41.00
CA GLY A 270 4.25 1.17 -41.92
C GLY A 270 4.79 1.15 -43.36
N LEU A 271 6.05 0.76 -43.57
CA LEU A 271 6.64 0.51 -44.89
C LEU A 271 6.49 -0.94 -45.39
N THR A 272 6.07 -1.87 -44.53
CA THR A 272 5.94 -3.29 -44.89
C THR A 272 4.57 -3.55 -45.52
N PRO A 273 4.47 -4.13 -46.73
CA PRO A 273 3.18 -4.42 -47.36
C PRO A 273 2.28 -5.32 -46.51
N VAL A 274 0.98 -5.00 -46.44
CA VAL A 274 -0.02 -5.76 -45.67
C VAL A 274 -0.04 -7.24 -46.08
N GLU A 275 0.10 -7.53 -47.37
CA GLU A 275 0.28 -8.87 -47.95
C GLU A 275 1.35 -9.72 -47.23
N PHE A 276 2.46 -9.09 -46.81
CA PHE A 276 3.52 -9.79 -46.09
C PHE A 276 3.08 -10.13 -44.67
N PHE A 277 2.42 -9.20 -43.97
CA PHE A 277 1.86 -9.47 -42.65
C PHE A 277 0.85 -10.60 -42.69
N GLU A 278 -0.11 -10.57 -43.63
CA GLU A 278 -1.11 -11.63 -43.76
C GLU A 278 -0.48 -12.99 -44.08
N ALA A 279 0.48 -13.05 -45.00
CA ALA A 279 1.20 -14.28 -45.33
C ALA A 279 2.07 -14.81 -44.18
N GLN A 280 2.61 -13.95 -43.30
CA GLN A 280 3.28 -14.41 -42.06
C GLN A 280 2.25 -14.81 -40.99
N ASP A 281 1.13 -14.11 -40.87
CA ASP A 281 0.02 -14.44 -39.98
C ASP A 281 -0.60 -15.80 -40.33
N GLU A 282 -0.66 -16.20 -41.60
CA GLU A 282 -1.06 -17.55 -42.02
C GLU A 282 -0.01 -18.62 -41.69
N LYS A 283 1.28 -18.35 -41.93
CA LYS A 283 2.37 -19.24 -41.49
C LYS A 283 2.38 -19.40 -39.96
N ARG A 284 2.06 -18.33 -39.23
CA ARG A 284 1.96 -18.30 -37.77
C ARG A 284 0.71 -19.05 -37.27
N ARG A 285 -0.46 -18.80 -37.87
CA ARG A 285 -1.72 -19.53 -37.59
C ARG A 285 -1.60 -21.03 -37.88
N SER A 286 -1.02 -21.42 -39.01
CA SER A 286 -0.83 -22.84 -39.39
C SER A 286 0.19 -23.54 -38.48
N ARG A 287 1.33 -22.92 -38.13
CA ARG A 287 2.28 -23.45 -37.14
C ARG A 287 1.62 -23.65 -35.76
N ARG A 288 0.83 -22.68 -35.30
CA ARG A 288 0.04 -22.78 -34.04
C ARG A 288 -1.01 -23.88 -34.11
N ALA A 289 -1.74 -23.99 -35.21
CA ALA A 289 -2.72 -25.06 -35.43
C ALA A 289 -2.05 -26.44 -35.39
N ALA A 290 -0.90 -26.62 -36.07
CA ALA A 290 -0.13 -27.85 -36.04
C ALA A 290 0.40 -28.18 -34.63
N ARG A 291 0.93 -27.21 -33.88
CA ARG A 291 1.34 -27.41 -32.47
C ARG A 291 0.17 -27.77 -31.57
N ARG A 292 -0.99 -27.13 -31.73
CA ARG A 292 -2.21 -27.42 -30.95
C ARG A 292 -2.76 -28.81 -31.30
N ALA A 293 -2.86 -29.16 -32.58
CA ALA A 293 -3.25 -30.49 -33.05
C ALA A 293 -2.30 -31.59 -32.55
N ALA A 294 -0.98 -31.37 -32.57
CA ALA A 294 -0.01 -32.34 -32.06
C ALA A 294 -0.10 -32.54 -30.52
N ARG A 295 -0.44 -31.49 -29.75
CA ARG A 295 -0.73 -31.62 -28.31
C ARG A 295 -2.09 -32.28 -28.05
N GLN A 296 -3.09 -31.97 -28.87
CA GLN A 296 -4.41 -32.60 -28.80
C GLN A 296 -4.31 -34.10 -29.10
N ALA A 297 -3.68 -34.51 -30.21
CA ALA A 297 -3.47 -35.92 -30.55
C ALA A 297 -2.76 -36.71 -29.43
N LYS A 298 -1.81 -36.09 -28.71
CA LYS A 298 -1.18 -36.70 -27.52
C LYS A 298 -2.14 -36.86 -26.34
N ARG A 299 -3.04 -35.89 -26.11
CA ARG A 299 -4.10 -35.98 -25.09
C ARG A 299 -5.15 -37.02 -25.46
N ASP A 300 -5.55 -37.07 -26.73
CA ASP A 300 -6.60 -37.96 -27.23
C ASP A 300 -6.09 -39.42 -27.24
N ALA A 301 -4.82 -39.65 -27.62
CA ALA A 301 -4.17 -40.96 -27.47
C ALA A 301 -4.06 -41.39 -25.99
N HIS A 302 -3.70 -40.48 -25.08
CA HIS A 302 -3.67 -40.76 -23.64
C HIS A 302 -5.07 -41.07 -23.07
N ALA A 303 -6.11 -40.37 -23.54
CA ALA A 303 -7.49 -40.65 -23.19
C ALA A 303 -7.98 -42.00 -23.74
N ALA A 304 -7.54 -42.38 -24.95
CA ALA A 304 -7.83 -43.69 -25.54
C ALA A 304 -7.19 -44.84 -24.75
N LEU A 305 -5.96 -44.69 -24.26
CA LEU A 305 -5.31 -45.68 -23.38
C LEU A 305 -6.07 -45.86 -22.05
N ILE A 306 -6.53 -44.76 -21.44
CA ILE A 306 -7.40 -44.84 -20.25
C ILE A 306 -8.72 -45.55 -20.58
N ALA A 307 -9.36 -45.21 -21.71
CA ALA A 307 -10.63 -45.79 -22.10
C ALA A 307 -10.56 -47.30 -22.39
N ASP A 308 -9.48 -47.78 -23.03
CA ASP A 308 -9.20 -49.19 -23.26
C ASP A 308 -8.97 -49.95 -21.93
N ALA A 309 -8.14 -49.40 -21.06
CA ALA A 309 -7.86 -49.97 -19.73
C ALA A 309 -9.12 -50.07 -18.85
N ASP A 310 -9.99 -49.06 -18.90
CA ASP A 310 -11.27 -49.07 -18.19
C ASP A 310 -12.31 -49.97 -18.85
N ALA A 311 -12.33 -50.10 -20.18
CA ALA A 311 -13.20 -51.04 -20.88
C ALA A 311 -12.83 -52.50 -20.52
N LYS A 312 -11.54 -52.84 -20.55
CA LYS A 312 -11.02 -54.14 -20.12
C LYS A 312 -11.33 -54.42 -18.64
N HIS A 313 -11.12 -53.46 -17.75
CA HIS A 313 -11.47 -53.60 -16.34
C HIS A 313 -12.98 -53.78 -16.12
N LYS A 314 -13.84 -53.10 -16.88
CA LYS A 314 -15.31 -53.27 -16.84
C LYS A 314 -15.77 -54.62 -17.39
N ALA A 315 -14.96 -55.31 -18.19
CA ALA A 315 -15.27 -56.65 -18.69
C ALA A 315 -15.00 -57.76 -17.67
N ILE A 316 -14.09 -57.56 -16.69
CA ILE A 316 -13.69 -58.60 -15.72
C ILE A 316 -14.89 -59.25 -15.00
N PRO A 317 -15.89 -58.52 -14.46
CA PRO A 317 -17.04 -59.13 -13.79
C PRO A 317 -17.89 -60.04 -14.71
N SER A 318 -17.87 -59.81 -16.02
CA SER A 318 -18.54 -60.69 -17.00
C SER A 318 -17.82 -62.03 -17.12
N PHE A 319 -16.48 -62.02 -17.12
CA PHE A 319 -15.68 -63.26 -17.08
C PHE A 319 -15.78 -63.98 -15.73
N GLU A 320 -15.96 -63.26 -14.61
CA GLU A 320 -16.20 -63.86 -13.29
C GLU A 320 -17.58 -64.52 -13.21
N ALA A 321 -18.62 -63.89 -13.78
CA ALA A 321 -19.94 -64.51 -13.94
C ALA A 321 -19.88 -65.74 -14.87
N ALA A 322 -19.10 -65.67 -15.96
CA ALA A 322 -18.89 -66.81 -16.87
C ALA A 322 -18.16 -67.98 -16.19
N LEU A 323 -17.22 -67.71 -15.28
CA LEU A 323 -16.57 -68.75 -14.46
C LEU A 323 -17.55 -69.41 -13.48
N ALA A 324 -18.38 -68.62 -12.80
CA ALA A 324 -19.43 -69.16 -11.90
C ALA A 324 -20.47 -70.01 -12.66
N GLU A 325 -20.81 -69.64 -13.90
CA GLU A 325 -21.60 -70.45 -14.82
C GLU A 325 -20.86 -71.72 -15.30
N ALA A 326 -19.55 -71.63 -15.56
CA ALA A 326 -18.75 -72.77 -16.05
C ALA A 326 -18.51 -73.84 -14.97
N ALA A 327 -18.36 -73.44 -13.70
CA ALA A 327 -18.26 -74.37 -12.57
C ALA A 327 -19.47 -75.32 -12.48
N ARG A 328 -20.67 -74.85 -12.87
CA ARG A 328 -21.90 -75.67 -12.95
C ARG A 328 -21.87 -76.72 -14.08
N ARG A 329 -20.96 -76.56 -15.06
CA ARG A 329 -20.83 -77.42 -16.26
C ARG A 329 -19.64 -78.40 -16.17
N GLY A 330 -18.86 -78.35 -15.10
CA GLY A 330 -17.83 -79.33 -14.77
C GLY A 330 -16.39 -78.90 -15.08
N ARG A 331 -15.43 -79.65 -14.52
CA ARG A 331 -14.00 -79.30 -14.38
C ARG A 331 -13.30 -78.82 -15.66
N THR A 332 -13.64 -79.36 -16.83
CA THR A 332 -13.04 -78.95 -18.12
C THR A 332 -13.54 -77.57 -18.57
N ALA A 333 -14.84 -77.29 -18.41
CA ALA A 333 -15.42 -75.98 -18.69
C ALA A 333 -14.95 -74.93 -17.69
N GLU A 334 -14.89 -75.30 -16.41
CA GLU A 334 -14.40 -74.46 -15.30
C GLU A 334 -12.95 -74.00 -15.54
N ASN A 335 -12.04 -74.93 -15.86
CA ASN A 335 -10.65 -74.60 -16.18
C ASN A 335 -10.54 -73.65 -17.39
N ALA A 336 -11.28 -73.92 -18.47
CA ALA A 336 -11.26 -73.08 -19.68
C ALA A 336 -11.90 -71.68 -19.47
N ALA A 337 -12.82 -71.54 -18.51
CA ALA A 337 -13.36 -70.24 -18.10
C ALA A 337 -12.39 -69.49 -17.18
N ARG A 338 -11.68 -70.20 -16.30
CA ARG A 338 -10.65 -69.64 -15.42
C ARG A 338 -9.45 -69.12 -16.21
N GLU A 339 -9.00 -69.86 -17.21
CA GLU A 339 -7.94 -69.42 -18.14
C GLU A 339 -8.33 -68.11 -18.85
N LYS A 340 -9.57 -68.00 -19.34
CA LYS A 340 -10.10 -66.75 -19.94
C LYS A 340 -10.20 -65.60 -18.95
N LEU A 341 -10.53 -65.87 -17.69
CA LEU A 341 -10.58 -64.86 -16.63
C LEU A 341 -9.18 -64.35 -16.27
N GLU A 342 -8.19 -65.23 -16.13
CA GLU A 342 -6.81 -64.84 -15.87
C GLU A 342 -6.21 -64.10 -17.07
N ALA A 343 -6.50 -64.51 -18.31
CA ALA A 343 -6.14 -63.77 -19.51
C ALA A 343 -6.75 -62.36 -19.52
N ALA A 344 -8.06 -62.22 -19.27
CA ALA A 344 -8.73 -60.92 -19.20
C ALA A 344 -8.18 -60.02 -18.07
N LYS A 345 -7.76 -60.61 -16.94
CA LYS A 345 -7.10 -59.88 -15.85
C LYS A 345 -5.68 -59.45 -16.21
N ALA A 346 -4.91 -60.31 -16.90
CA ALA A 346 -3.60 -59.97 -17.43
C ALA A 346 -3.67 -58.85 -18.49
N ASP A 347 -4.63 -58.92 -19.43
CA ASP A 347 -4.87 -57.90 -20.45
C ASP A 347 -5.28 -56.55 -19.83
N ALA A 348 -6.12 -56.57 -18.80
CA ALA A 348 -6.50 -55.35 -18.07
C ALA A 348 -5.32 -54.76 -17.27
N ALA A 349 -4.47 -55.60 -16.68
CA ALA A 349 -3.27 -55.16 -15.99
C ALA A 349 -2.22 -54.58 -16.96
N ALA A 350 -2.02 -55.22 -18.12
CA ALA A 350 -1.14 -54.75 -19.18
C ALA A 350 -1.62 -53.42 -19.78
N ALA A 351 -2.93 -53.29 -20.04
CA ALA A 351 -3.52 -52.03 -20.52
C ALA A 351 -3.34 -50.88 -19.51
N ARG A 352 -3.47 -51.15 -18.20
CA ARG A 352 -3.19 -50.17 -17.15
C ARG A 352 -1.70 -49.82 -17.05
N GLY A 353 -0.81 -50.79 -17.19
CA GLY A 353 0.64 -50.59 -17.24
C GLY A 353 1.13 -49.82 -18.47
N ALA A 354 0.34 -49.77 -19.55
CA ALA A 354 0.64 -49.00 -20.76
C ALA A 354 0.28 -47.51 -20.68
N ILE A 355 -0.44 -47.07 -19.63
CA ILE A 355 -0.78 -45.64 -19.43
C ILE A 355 0.45 -44.91 -18.87
N PRO A 356 0.95 -43.84 -19.52
CA PRO A 356 2.05 -43.04 -19.00
C PRO A 356 1.69 -42.39 -17.65
N GLU A 357 2.58 -42.51 -16.66
CA GLU A 357 2.39 -41.97 -15.29
C GLU A 357 2.07 -40.47 -15.23
N ARG A 358 2.51 -39.71 -16.25
CA ARG A 358 2.27 -38.26 -16.35
C ARG A 358 1.39 -37.92 -17.55
N ALA A 359 0.18 -37.44 -17.26
CA ALA A 359 -0.74 -36.92 -18.27
C ALA A 359 -0.12 -35.78 -19.10
N PRO A 360 -0.41 -35.68 -20.41
CA PRO A 360 0.09 -34.60 -21.26
C PRO A 360 -0.38 -33.22 -20.76
N PRO A 361 0.49 -32.19 -20.72
CA PRO A 361 0.10 -30.86 -20.32
C PRO A 361 -0.92 -30.24 -21.29
N GLY A 362 -1.81 -29.41 -20.76
CA GLY A 362 -2.78 -28.66 -21.55
C GLY A 362 -2.10 -27.65 -22.50
N THR A 363 -2.85 -27.17 -23.48
CA THR A 363 -2.45 -26.07 -24.37
C THR A 363 -2.43 -24.74 -23.60
N PRO A 364 -1.30 -24.03 -23.50
CA PRO A 364 -1.28 -22.69 -22.91
C PRO A 364 -2.12 -21.69 -23.73
N PRO A 365 -2.66 -20.61 -23.12
CA PRO A 365 -3.45 -19.60 -23.84
C PRO A 365 -2.66 -18.92 -24.97
N HIS A 366 -1.43 -18.48 -24.66
CA HIS A 366 -0.45 -18.04 -25.64
C HIS A 366 0.50 -19.20 -25.95
N ASP A 367 0.56 -19.61 -27.21
CA ASP A 367 1.44 -20.68 -27.71
C ASP A 367 2.35 -20.08 -28.78
N ASP A 368 2.90 -18.91 -28.47
CA ASP A 368 3.41 -17.93 -29.41
C ASP A 368 4.93 -17.86 -29.24
N SER A 369 5.70 -18.46 -30.15
CA SER A 369 7.17 -18.36 -30.09
C SER A 369 7.63 -17.04 -30.71
N GLY A 370 8.63 -16.40 -30.11
CA GLY A 370 9.30 -15.23 -30.69
C GLY A 370 9.99 -15.51 -32.04
N GLU A 371 10.23 -16.78 -32.35
CA GLU A 371 10.79 -17.26 -33.63
C GLU A 371 9.78 -17.23 -34.80
N GLU A 372 8.53 -16.81 -34.57
CA GLU A 372 7.48 -16.84 -35.61
C GLU A 372 7.43 -15.61 -36.53
N THR A 373 8.19 -14.55 -36.25
CA THR A 373 8.09 -13.27 -36.97
C THR A 373 9.41 -12.89 -37.68
N PRO A 374 9.67 -13.39 -38.89
CA PRO A 374 10.78 -12.90 -39.72
C PRO A 374 10.49 -11.48 -40.22
N MET A 375 11.47 -10.58 -40.13
CA MET A 375 11.37 -9.22 -40.66
C MET A 375 11.30 -9.22 -42.20
N TYR A 376 10.58 -8.26 -42.77
CA TYR A 376 10.55 -8.03 -44.23
C TYR A 376 11.88 -7.45 -44.75
N PHE A 377 12.38 -6.41 -44.07
CA PHE A 377 13.66 -5.78 -44.37
C PHE A 377 14.81 -6.58 -43.74
N VAL A 378 15.53 -7.37 -44.55
CA VAL A 378 16.66 -8.21 -44.12
C VAL A 378 18.02 -7.54 -44.32
N SER A 379 18.14 -6.67 -45.33
CA SER A 379 19.39 -6.00 -45.72
C SER A 379 19.22 -4.48 -45.73
N PRO A 380 20.15 -3.68 -45.15
CA PRO A 380 19.99 -2.22 -45.06
C PRO A 380 19.80 -1.46 -46.39
N SER A 381 20.25 -2.01 -47.52
CA SER A 381 20.05 -1.39 -48.86
C SER A 381 18.59 -1.36 -49.31
N THR A 382 17.78 -2.33 -48.86
CA THR A 382 16.41 -2.53 -49.35
C THR A 382 15.47 -1.36 -49.02
N LEU A 383 15.79 -0.55 -48.01
CA LEU A 383 14.97 0.60 -47.62
C LEU A 383 15.26 1.84 -48.49
N PRO A 384 16.53 2.22 -48.76
CA PRO A 384 16.86 3.11 -49.88
C PRO A 384 16.31 2.66 -51.23
N GLU A 385 16.37 1.37 -51.57
CA GLU A 385 15.81 0.82 -52.82
C GLU A 385 14.28 1.03 -52.91
N VAL A 386 13.55 0.87 -51.80
CA VAL A 386 12.11 1.18 -51.74
C VAL A 386 11.85 2.69 -51.86
N PHE A 387 12.69 3.52 -51.24
CA PHE A 387 12.57 4.98 -51.33
C PHE A 387 12.75 5.48 -52.77
N SER A 388 13.82 5.07 -53.46
CA SER A 388 14.06 5.51 -54.84
C SER A 388 13.02 5.00 -55.84
N ARG A 389 12.46 3.80 -55.66
CA ARG A 389 11.29 3.35 -56.45
C ARG A 389 10.06 4.22 -56.21
N LEU A 390 9.89 4.73 -55.00
CA LEU A 390 8.78 5.61 -54.63
C LEU A 390 9.01 7.05 -55.14
N GLU A 391 10.25 7.52 -55.19
CA GLU A 391 10.67 8.74 -55.90
C GLU A 391 10.39 8.62 -57.41
N GLU A 392 10.83 7.54 -58.06
CA GLU A 392 10.56 7.23 -59.47
C GLU A 392 9.05 7.19 -59.77
N THR A 393 8.27 6.52 -58.91
CA THR A 393 6.81 6.40 -59.06
C THR A 393 6.13 7.75 -58.88
N ASN A 394 6.54 8.56 -57.89
CA ASN A 394 6.01 9.91 -57.70
C ASN A 394 6.37 10.84 -58.86
N LEU A 395 7.58 10.75 -59.40
CA LEU A 395 8.01 11.51 -60.58
C LEU A 395 7.16 11.14 -61.81
N PHE A 396 6.95 9.84 -62.04
CA PHE A 396 6.07 9.35 -63.10
C PHE A 396 4.61 9.81 -62.93
N LEU A 397 4.08 9.80 -61.70
CA LEU A 397 2.73 10.32 -61.41
C LEU A 397 2.62 11.83 -61.64
N MET A 398 3.64 12.62 -61.27
CA MET A 398 3.68 14.06 -61.56
C MET A 398 3.76 14.34 -63.07
N GLN A 399 4.58 13.58 -63.81
CA GLN A 399 4.66 13.70 -65.27
C GLN A 399 3.32 13.35 -65.94
N ASN A 400 2.71 12.21 -65.59
CA ASN A 400 1.37 11.84 -66.10
C ASN A 400 0.31 12.90 -65.76
N GLY A 401 0.41 13.52 -64.59
CA GLY A 401 -0.45 14.66 -64.20
C GLY A 401 -0.27 15.85 -65.15
N GLN A 402 0.98 16.27 -65.41
CA GLN A 402 1.31 17.36 -66.32
C GLN A 402 0.89 17.07 -67.77
N GLU A 403 1.08 15.83 -68.25
CA GLU A 403 0.64 15.42 -69.59
C GLU A 403 -0.89 15.41 -69.71
N ALA A 404 -1.61 14.97 -68.68
CA ALA A 404 -3.08 15.02 -68.63
C ALA A 404 -3.61 16.47 -68.51
N GLU A 405 -2.94 17.34 -67.75
CA GLU A 405 -3.25 18.77 -67.66
C GLU A 405 -3.03 19.47 -69.00
N ALA A 406 -1.91 19.23 -69.67
CA ALA A 406 -1.60 19.79 -70.99
C ALA A 406 -2.61 19.34 -72.06
N ALA A 407 -2.96 18.04 -72.09
CA ALA A 407 -4.00 17.53 -72.99
C ALA A 407 -5.38 18.16 -72.68
N LEU A 408 -5.70 18.39 -71.41
CA LEU A 408 -6.93 19.07 -71.01
C LEU A 408 -6.92 20.56 -71.37
N GLU A 409 -5.78 21.25 -71.30
CA GLU A 409 -5.61 22.61 -71.79
C GLU A 409 -5.75 22.70 -73.32
N GLU A 410 -5.18 21.75 -74.06
CA GLU A 410 -5.35 21.68 -75.51
C GLU A 410 -6.83 21.47 -75.88
N MET A 411 -7.51 20.50 -75.25
CA MET A 411 -8.94 20.27 -75.50
C MET A 411 -9.80 21.49 -75.13
N LYS A 412 -9.46 22.23 -74.06
CA LYS A 412 -10.10 23.53 -73.73
C LYS A 412 -9.80 24.60 -74.79
N ALA A 413 -8.59 24.64 -75.35
CA ALA A 413 -8.21 25.58 -76.41
C ALA A 413 -8.94 25.27 -77.73
N GLN A 414 -9.02 23.99 -78.12
CA GLN A 414 -9.83 23.52 -79.25
C GLN A 414 -11.31 23.86 -79.04
N GLN A 415 -11.87 23.60 -77.85
CA GLN A 415 -13.26 23.96 -77.51
C GLN A 415 -13.51 25.48 -77.63
N ARG A 416 -12.59 26.31 -77.13
CA ARG A 416 -12.65 27.78 -77.29
C ARG A 416 -12.60 28.18 -78.77
N ALA A 417 -11.69 27.61 -79.56
CA ALA A 417 -11.57 27.90 -80.97
C ALA A 417 -12.86 27.59 -81.73
N VAL A 418 -13.37 26.35 -81.61
CA VAL A 418 -14.65 25.91 -82.22
C VAL A 418 -15.80 26.80 -81.78
N ARG A 419 -15.91 27.08 -80.47
CA ARG A 419 -16.95 27.97 -79.93
C ARG A 419 -16.90 29.36 -80.58
N THR A 420 -15.73 29.98 -80.70
CA THR A 420 -15.64 31.30 -81.37
C THR A 420 -15.90 31.23 -82.88
N SER A 421 -15.71 30.07 -83.54
CA SER A 421 -16.20 29.90 -84.91
C SER A 421 -17.72 29.92 -84.93
N MET A 422 -18.35 29.04 -84.15
CA MET A 422 -19.81 28.93 -84.07
C MET A 422 -20.49 30.24 -83.64
N GLU A 423 -19.85 31.04 -82.77
CA GLU A 423 -20.34 32.39 -82.40
C GLU A 423 -20.26 33.36 -83.60
N ARG A 424 -19.16 33.38 -84.37
CA ARG A 424 -19.06 34.17 -85.62
C ARG A 424 -20.05 33.72 -86.69
N ASP A 425 -20.21 32.40 -86.86
CA ASP A 425 -21.12 31.80 -87.83
C ASP A 425 -22.58 32.12 -87.46
N ALA A 426 -22.91 32.08 -86.16
CA ALA A 426 -24.21 32.52 -85.64
C ALA A 426 -24.44 34.02 -85.82
N ASP A 427 -23.47 34.89 -85.52
CA ASP A 427 -23.57 36.33 -85.72
C ASP A 427 -23.78 36.68 -87.22
N ALA A 428 -23.07 35.98 -88.11
CA ALA A 428 -23.23 36.14 -89.56
C ALA A 428 -24.63 35.70 -90.03
N LEU A 429 -25.18 34.60 -89.49
CA LEU A 429 -26.55 34.16 -89.78
C LEU A 429 -27.59 35.14 -89.22
N HIS A 430 -27.40 35.71 -88.03
CA HIS A 430 -28.27 36.76 -87.50
C HIS A 430 -28.23 38.02 -88.37
N ALA A 431 -27.05 38.45 -88.82
CA ALA A 431 -26.93 39.59 -89.75
C ALA A 431 -27.64 39.31 -91.09
N GLN A 432 -27.58 38.09 -91.61
CA GLN A 432 -28.36 37.69 -92.79
C GLN A 432 -29.87 37.70 -92.51
N ILE A 433 -30.31 37.21 -91.36
CA ILE A 433 -31.72 37.22 -90.94
C ILE A 433 -32.26 38.65 -90.80
N GLU A 434 -31.53 39.57 -90.17
CA GLU A 434 -31.95 40.98 -90.09
C GLU A 434 -31.95 41.65 -91.47
N THR A 435 -30.98 41.36 -92.35
CA THR A 435 -30.99 41.83 -93.75
C THR A 435 -32.24 41.32 -94.50
N LEU A 436 -32.57 40.04 -94.36
CA LEU A 436 -33.76 39.47 -95.00
C LEU A 436 -35.06 40.04 -94.42
N LYS A 437 -35.12 40.32 -93.11
CA LYS A 437 -36.26 41.01 -92.48
C LYS A 437 -36.43 42.43 -93.03
N THR A 438 -35.36 43.21 -93.20
CA THR A 438 -35.48 44.58 -93.75
C THR A 438 -35.91 44.56 -95.23
N LEU A 439 -35.43 43.60 -96.01
CA LEU A 439 -35.90 43.40 -97.39
C LEU A 439 -37.37 42.97 -97.46
N ILE A 440 -37.81 42.03 -96.61
CA ILE A 440 -39.22 41.61 -96.52
C ILE A 440 -40.10 42.79 -96.07
N ALA A 441 -39.66 43.59 -95.09
CA ALA A 441 -40.42 44.75 -94.64
C ALA A 441 -40.58 45.83 -95.74
N ALA A 442 -39.53 46.06 -96.54
CA ALA A 442 -39.60 46.96 -97.69
C ALA A 442 -40.52 46.43 -98.79
N GLU A 443 -40.44 45.14 -99.14
CA GLU A 443 -41.34 44.50 -100.10
C GLU A 443 -42.79 44.48 -99.60
N GLU A 444 -43.02 44.30 -98.29
CA GLU A 444 -44.35 44.39 -97.68
C GLU A 444 -44.91 45.82 -97.69
N GLU A 445 -44.05 46.84 -97.54
CA GLU A 445 -44.39 48.27 -97.67
C GLU A 445 -44.70 48.65 -99.13
N GLU A 446 -43.86 48.30 -100.10
CA GLU A 446 -44.15 48.49 -101.53
C GLU A 446 -45.43 47.76 -101.96
N ALA A 447 -45.62 46.52 -101.52
CA ALA A 447 -46.86 45.78 -101.75
C ALA A 447 -48.06 46.43 -101.02
N ALA A 448 -47.87 47.09 -99.89
CA ALA A 448 -48.92 47.85 -99.20
C ALA A 448 -49.25 49.15 -99.94
N GLU A 449 -48.27 49.86 -100.50
CA GLU A 449 -48.50 50.99 -101.40
C GLU A 449 -49.27 50.56 -102.65
N LEU A 450 -48.86 49.48 -103.31
CA LEU A 450 -49.54 48.94 -104.49
C LEU A 450 -51.00 48.55 -104.17
N ARG A 451 -51.23 47.79 -103.09
CA ARG A 451 -52.60 47.50 -102.60
C ARG A 451 -53.38 48.78 -102.24
N GLY A 452 -52.71 49.80 -101.72
CA GLY A 452 -53.29 51.12 -101.45
C GLY A 452 -53.72 51.85 -102.71
N ARG A 453 -52.91 51.77 -103.77
CA ARG A 453 -53.19 52.34 -105.10
C ARG A 453 -54.33 51.58 -105.79
N ASP A 454 -54.33 50.24 -105.76
CA ASP A 454 -55.44 49.40 -106.22
C ASP A 454 -56.76 49.78 -105.51
N VAL A 455 -56.71 50.00 -104.19
CA VAL A 455 -57.88 50.40 -103.39
C VAL A 455 -58.32 51.84 -103.68
N GLU A 456 -57.41 52.78 -103.93
CA GLU A 456 -57.78 54.14 -104.36
C GLU A 456 -58.30 54.17 -105.80
N ASP A 457 -57.78 53.35 -106.71
CA ASP A 457 -58.33 53.21 -108.06
C ASP A 457 -59.66 52.46 -108.07
N GLU A 458 -59.89 51.47 -107.19
CA GLU A 458 -61.21 50.89 -106.98
C GLU A 458 -62.19 51.93 -106.37
N LYS A 459 -61.75 52.76 -105.41
CA LYS A 459 -62.53 53.89 -104.91
C LYS A 459 -62.80 54.92 -106.01
N ASN A 460 -61.84 55.20 -106.91
CA ASN A 460 -62.02 56.17 -108.00
C ASN A 460 -62.93 55.62 -109.11
N ALA A 461 -62.86 54.32 -109.42
CA ALA A 461 -63.83 53.62 -110.26
C ALA A 461 -65.23 53.66 -109.63
N ARG A 462 -65.35 53.35 -108.32
CA ARG A 462 -66.60 53.49 -107.55
C ARG A 462 -67.09 54.94 -107.52
N ARG A 463 -66.22 55.96 -107.45
CA ARG A 463 -66.58 57.39 -107.49
C ARG A 463 -67.07 57.82 -108.88
N ARG A 464 -66.44 57.36 -109.96
CA ARG A 464 -66.93 57.54 -111.35
C ARG A 464 -68.31 56.91 -111.52
N ALA A 465 -68.46 55.63 -111.17
CA ALA A 465 -69.74 54.92 -111.22
C ALA A 465 -70.84 55.56 -110.32
N LYS A 466 -70.45 56.20 -109.20
CA LYS A 466 -71.36 56.91 -108.28
C LYS A 466 -71.72 58.33 -108.73
N MET A 467 -70.90 58.96 -109.58
CA MET A 467 -71.32 60.14 -110.35
C MET A 467 -72.29 59.75 -111.48
N GLU A 468 -72.04 58.64 -112.16
CA GLU A 468 -72.87 58.14 -113.27
C GLU A 468 -74.24 57.60 -112.80
N LYS A 469 -74.36 57.10 -111.56
CA LYS A 469 -75.61 56.58 -110.98
C LYS A 469 -76.19 57.43 -109.85
N ARG A 470 -76.57 58.68 -110.14
CA ARG A 470 -77.57 59.43 -109.35
C ARG A 470 -79.01 59.19 -109.84
N SER A 471 -79.46 57.94 -109.94
CA SER A 471 -80.90 57.65 -110.08
C SER A 471 -81.33 56.31 -109.47
N LYS A 472 -82.57 56.28 -108.95
CA LYS A 472 -83.39 55.11 -108.58
C LYS A 472 -82.83 54.11 -107.54
N GLY A 473 -83.30 54.26 -106.29
CA GLY A 473 -84.40 53.38 -105.83
C GLY A 473 -84.08 52.17 -104.92
N SER A 474 -84.51 52.29 -103.65
CA SER A 474 -85.24 51.29 -102.84
C SER A 474 -84.85 49.80 -102.81
N GLY A 475 -84.58 49.27 -101.62
CA GLY A 475 -84.59 47.83 -101.31
C GLY A 475 -84.39 47.57 -99.81
N VAL A 476 -85.25 46.75 -99.19
CA VAL A 476 -85.25 46.46 -97.74
C VAL A 476 -85.17 44.95 -97.50
N SER A 477 -84.27 44.52 -96.61
CA SER A 477 -84.45 43.29 -95.81
C SER A 477 -83.42 43.15 -94.68
N ALA A 478 -83.89 42.64 -93.54
CA ALA A 478 -83.13 41.91 -92.52
C ALA A 478 -83.89 40.57 -92.31
N PRO A 479 -83.26 39.50 -91.79
CA PRO A 479 -83.22 39.34 -90.33
C PRO A 479 -82.00 38.58 -89.75
N SER A 480 -82.04 38.39 -88.42
CA SER A 480 -81.18 37.65 -87.49
C SER A 480 -80.77 36.20 -87.89
N SER A 481 -79.72 35.55 -87.34
CA SER A 481 -79.67 35.05 -85.95
C SER A 481 -78.50 34.05 -85.67
N THR A 482 -77.99 33.99 -84.42
CA THR A 482 -77.20 32.87 -83.79
C THR A 482 -75.84 32.47 -84.42
N THR A 483 -74.89 31.72 -83.82
CA THR A 483 -74.65 31.03 -82.51
C THR A 483 -73.28 31.48 -81.93
N LYS A 484 -73.03 31.73 -80.64
CA LYS A 484 -72.96 30.84 -79.44
C LYS A 484 -71.84 29.76 -79.44
N ALA A 485 -70.67 30.04 -78.83
CA ALA A 485 -69.80 29.05 -78.15
C ALA A 485 -68.71 29.70 -77.24
N LYS A 486 -68.40 29.05 -76.09
CA LYS A 486 -67.24 29.27 -75.18
C LYS A 486 -67.16 28.04 -74.24
N PRO A 487 -66.04 27.83 -73.50
CA PRO A 487 -64.79 27.11 -73.86
C PRO A 487 -64.97 25.57 -73.63
N PRO A 488 -63.96 24.71 -73.27
CA PRO A 488 -63.32 24.75 -71.94
C PRO A 488 -61.87 24.21 -71.75
N SER A 489 -61.22 24.68 -70.67
CA SER A 489 -60.42 23.93 -69.65
C SER A 489 -59.14 23.11 -69.93
N SER A 490 -58.29 23.10 -68.88
CA SER A 490 -57.23 22.13 -68.47
C SER A 490 -55.88 22.16 -69.21
N GLY A 491 -54.70 22.08 -68.56
CA GLY A 491 -54.33 22.21 -67.12
C GLY A 491 -53.29 23.34 -66.93
N ALA A 492 -52.89 23.81 -65.74
CA ALA A 492 -52.68 23.16 -64.44
C ALA A 492 -51.64 22.01 -64.51
N GLU A 493 -50.61 21.90 -63.65
CA GLU A 493 -50.05 22.79 -62.62
C GLU A 493 -48.58 22.33 -62.38
N VAL A 494 -47.67 22.92 -61.59
CA VAL A 494 -47.65 23.89 -60.46
C VAL A 494 -46.37 24.79 -60.63
N SER A 495 -45.96 25.76 -59.80
CA SER A 495 -46.32 26.16 -58.42
C SER A 495 -46.05 27.66 -58.17
N ALA A 496 -46.57 28.19 -57.05
CA ALA A 496 -46.21 29.47 -56.43
C ALA A 496 -46.48 29.40 -54.91
N GLY A 497 -45.90 30.26 -54.06
CA GLY A 497 -46.15 30.11 -52.61
C GLY A 497 -45.47 31.08 -51.64
N THR A 498 -45.62 32.40 -51.80
CA THR A 498 -45.27 33.35 -50.73
C THR A 498 -46.33 33.36 -49.62
N SER A 499 -45.92 33.12 -48.36
CA SER A 499 -46.66 33.52 -47.15
C SER A 499 -45.66 34.10 -46.14
N ARG A 500 -45.74 35.38 -45.75
CA ARG A 500 -46.80 36.08 -44.97
C ARG A 500 -46.75 35.64 -43.50
N GLY A 501 -46.23 36.53 -42.64
CA GLY A 501 -45.81 36.21 -41.27
C GLY A 501 -46.94 36.09 -40.24
N GLU A 502 -46.57 35.52 -39.10
CA GLU A 502 -47.45 35.14 -37.98
C GLU A 502 -47.05 35.86 -36.68
N LYS A 503 -47.97 35.97 -35.71
CA LYS A 503 -47.72 36.61 -34.41
C LYS A 503 -47.25 35.59 -33.37
N PRO A 504 -46.38 35.98 -32.41
CA PRO A 504 -46.03 35.10 -31.30
C PRO A 504 -47.24 34.84 -30.40
N ARG A 505 -47.37 33.60 -29.91
CA ARG A 505 -48.24 33.25 -28.78
C ARG A 505 -47.43 33.32 -27.48
N VAL A 506 -48.06 33.83 -26.43
CA VAL A 506 -47.65 33.59 -25.04
C VAL A 506 -48.38 32.34 -24.56
N ASP A 507 -47.68 31.41 -23.91
CA ASP A 507 -48.15 30.68 -22.72
C ASP A 507 -47.17 29.53 -22.37
N SER A 508 -46.45 29.69 -21.26
CA SER A 508 -46.21 28.65 -20.23
C SER A 508 -45.30 29.23 -19.14
N ALA A 509 -45.67 29.03 -17.87
CA ALA A 509 -44.91 29.52 -16.73
C ALA A 509 -44.06 28.40 -16.10
N ALA A 510 -42.75 28.61 -16.02
CA ALA A 510 -41.85 27.84 -15.17
C ALA A 510 -41.35 28.74 -14.02
N ALA A 511 -41.90 28.55 -12.82
CA ALA A 511 -41.49 29.31 -11.65
C ALA A 511 -40.16 28.78 -11.08
N GLY A 512 -39.09 29.57 -11.18
CA GLY A 512 -37.76 29.17 -10.69
C GLY A 512 -36.86 30.38 -10.47
N ALA A 513 -36.85 30.89 -9.23
CA ALA A 513 -35.91 31.87 -8.65
C ALA A 513 -35.31 32.93 -9.62
N GLY A 514 -35.83 34.16 -9.55
CA GLY A 514 -35.17 35.34 -10.14
C GLY A 514 -33.87 35.70 -9.41
N ILE A 515 -32.80 34.94 -9.65
CA ILE A 515 -31.45 35.21 -9.15
C ILE A 515 -30.93 36.49 -9.86
N PRO A 516 -30.53 37.53 -9.12
CA PRO A 516 -29.88 38.70 -9.71
C PRO A 516 -28.67 38.31 -10.58
N LEU A 517 -28.60 38.85 -11.80
CA LEU A 517 -27.55 38.52 -12.77
C LEU A 517 -26.13 38.73 -12.21
N GLU A 518 -25.94 39.68 -11.30
CA GLU A 518 -24.68 39.93 -10.59
C GLU A 518 -24.31 38.79 -9.62
N LEU A 519 -25.28 38.25 -8.87
CA LEU A 519 -25.06 37.11 -7.98
C LEU A 519 -24.79 35.81 -8.78
N LEU A 520 -25.44 35.67 -9.95
CA LEU A 520 -25.12 34.60 -10.88
C LEU A 520 -23.70 34.76 -11.44
N ALA A 521 -23.34 35.95 -11.95
CA ALA A 521 -22.01 36.23 -12.49
C ALA A 521 -20.89 36.00 -11.45
N LYS A 522 -21.07 36.50 -10.23
CA LYS A 522 -20.13 36.24 -9.11
C LYS A 522 -19.99 34.74 -8.84
N LYS A 523 -21.10 34.00 -8.74
CA LYS A 523 -21.06 32.57 -8.41
C LYS A 523 -20.52 31.71 -9.55
N VAL A 524 -20.75 32.10 -10.80
CA VAL A 524 -20.10 31.52 -11.99
C VAL A 524 -18.59 31.77 -11.94
N GLY A 525 -18.14 32.99 -11.60
CA GLY A 525 -16.72 33.29 -11.38
C GLY A 525 -16.09 32.45 -10.26
N GLU A 526 -16.78 32.28 -9.13
CA GLU A 526 -16.35 31.39 -8.04
C GLU A 526 -16.23 29.93 -8.49
N THR A 527 -17.16 29.42 -9.32
CA THR A 527 -17.03 28.07 -9.88
C THR A 527 -15.96 27.96 -10.96
N TYR A 528 -15.79 28.98 -11.80
CA TYR A 528 -14.79 29.04 -12.86
C TYR A 528 -13.37 28.96 -12.29
N ALA A 529 -13.08 29.75 -11.24
CA ALA A 529 -11.83 29.68 -10.50
C ALA A 529 -11.64 28.32 -9.79
N ARG A 530 -12.69 27.74 -9.17
CA ARG A 530 -12.63 26.39 -8.56
C ARG A 530 -12.42 25.26 -9.58
N CYS A 531 -12.89 25.44 -10.81
CA CYS A 531 -12.62 24.55 -11.93
C CYS A 531 -11.16 24.66 -12.44
N GLY A 532 -10.33 25.55 -11.89
CA GLY A 532 -8.95 25.75 -12.32
C GLY A 532 -8.89 26.40 -13.70
N PHE A 533 -9.54 27.55 -13.83
CA PHE A 533 -9.37 28.51 -14.92
C PHE A 533 -8.93 29.87 -14.35
N ASP A 534 -8.07 30.57 -15.08
CA ASP A 534 -7.64 31.93 -14.72
C ASP A 534 -8.77 32.93 -15.02
N TYR A 535 -9.15 33.71 -14.01
CA TYR A 535 -10.26 34.66 -14.10
C TYR A 535 -9.86 35.91 -14.91
N ASP A 536 -10.28 35.96 -16.18
CA ASP A 536 -10.15 37.11 -17.06
C ASP A 536 -11.39 38.03 -16.95
N PRO A 537 -11.26 39.29 -16.48
CA PRO A 537 -12.38 40.23 -16.37
C PRO A 537 -13.05 40.62 -17.71
N THR A 538 -12.45 40.28 -18.85
CA THR A 538 -13.03 40.51 -20.18
C THR A 538 -13.97 39.39 -20.64
N MET A 539 -13.95 38.22 -19.98
CA MET A 539 -14.82 37.09 -20.30
C MET A 539 -16.23 37.29 -19.72
N SER A 540 -17.24 37.22 -20.59
CA SER A 540 -18.64 37.25 -20.16
C SER A 540 -19.03 35.99 -19.37
N THR A 541 -20.08 36.10 -18.55
CA THR A 541 -20.66 34.97 -17.80
C THR A 541 -21.03 33.79 -18.70
N VAL A 542 -21.46 34.04 -19.94
CA VAL A 542 -21.78 33.00 -20.92
C VAL A 542 -20.50 32.30 -21.40
N GLN A 543 -19.44 33.04 -21.73
CA GLN A 543 -18.15 32.45 -22.11
C GLN A 543 -17.51 31.63 -20.98
N MET A 544 -17.62 32.10 -19.72
CA MET A 544 -17.20 31.31 -18.56
C MET A 544 -17.99 30.00 -18.42
N LEU A 545 -19.32 30.05 -18.62
CA LEU A 545 -20.17 28.85 -18.61
C LEU A 545 -19.81 27.88 -19.74
N THR A 546 -19.70 28.34 -20.98
CA THR A 546 -19.31 27.48 -22.12
C THR A 546 -17.94 26.83 -21.92
N GLN A 547 -16.97 27.54 -21.33
CA GLN A 547 -15.68 26.91 -20.99
C GLN A 547 -15.79 25.87 -19.87
N ILE A 548 -16.63 26.10 -18.85
CA ILE A 548 -16.94 25.10 -17.81
C ILE A 548 -17.63 23.88 -18.44
N GLU A 549 -18.62 24.07 -19.30
CA GLU A 549 -19.33 23.02 -20.02
C GLU A 549 -18.36 22.19 -20.87
N SER A 550 -17.57 22.83 -21.74
CA SER A 550 -16.56 22.13 -22.56
C SER A 550 -15.46 21.47 -21.73
N LYS A 551 -15.22 21.87 -20.46
CA LYS A 551 -14.30 21.15 -19.55
C LYS A 551 -14.99 19.99 -18.84
N LEU A 552 -16.26 20.15 -18.47
CA LEU A 552 -17.10 19.09 -17.90
C LEU A 552 -17.31 17.96 -18.92
N GLU A 553 -17.59 18.27 -20.18
CA GLU A 553 -17.66 17.29 -21.28
C GLU A 553 -16.35 16.49 -21.43
N ARG A 554 -15.20 17.17 -21.45
CA ARG A 554 -13.87 16.50 -21.47
C ARG A 554 -13.62 15.65 -20.24
N CYS A 555 -14.01 16.11 -19.05
CA CYS A 555 -13.87 15.34 -17.81
C CYS A 555 -14.82 14.14 -17.76
N LEU A 556 -16.01 14.22 -18.36
CA LEU A 556 -16.93 13.10 -18.50
C LEU A 556 -16.43 12.07 -19.52
N ALA A 557 -15.95 12.49 -20.69
CA ALA A 557 -15.32 11.60 -21.67
C ALA A 557 -14.15 10.81 -21.05
N VAL A 558 -13.25 11.50 -20.34
CA VAL A 558 -12.15 10.85 -19.61
C VAL A 558 -12.65 9.93 -18.49
N ALA A 559 -13.80 10.24 -17.86
CA ALA A 559 -14.39 9.39 -16.82
C ALA A 559 -15.05 8.12 -17.39
N ASP A 560 -15.69 8.19 -18.56
CA ASP A 560 -16.25 7.05 -19.28
C ASP A 560 -15.14 6.16 -19.90
N GLU A 561 -13.99 6.76 -20.26
CA GLU A 561 -12.78 6.05 -20.69
C GLU A 561 -12.00 5.40 -19.52
N MET A 562 -12.27 5.74 -18.25
CA MET A 562 -11.53 5.17 -17.11
C MET A 562 -11.73 3.65 -16.98
N PRO A 563 -10.65 2.85 -16.96
CA PRO A 563 -10.78 1.40 -16.76
C PRO A 563 -11.49 1.05 -15.45
N ALA A 564 -12.59 0.30 -15.54
CA ALA A 564 -13.41 -0.09 -14.39
C ALA A 564 -12.65 -0.87 -13.29
N ALA A 565 -11.46 -1.41 -13.58
CA ALA A 565 -10.55 -1.95 -12.57
C ALA A 565 -9.93 -0.84 -11.70
N TYR A 566 -9.41 0.22 -12.31
CA TYR A 566 -8.79 1.37 -11.64
C TYR A 566 -9.81 2.15 -10.80
N VAL A 567 -11.03 2.31 -11.30
CA VAL A 567 -12.14 2.92 -10.53
C VAL A 567 -12.41 2.10 -9.26
N ARG A 568 -12.62 0.79 -9.38
CA ARG A 568 -12.87 -0.12 -8.25
C ARG A 568 -11.71 -0.21 -7.26
N GLU A 569 -10.47 -0.05 -7.72
CA GLU A 569 -9.30 0.01 -6.85
C GLU A 569 -9.24 1.34 -6.09
N SER A 570 -9.46 2.46 -6.79
CA SER A 570 -9.55 3.80 -6.20
C SER A 570 -10.69 3.91 -5.16
N GLU A 571 -11.85 3.35 -5.46
CA GLU A 571 -12.99 3.22 -4.53
C GLU A 571 -12.59 2.42 -3.28
N LYS A 572 -11.97 1.25 -3.44
CA LYS A 572 -11.48 0.43 -2.31
C LYS A 572 -10.43 1.17 -1.49
N ALA A 573 -9.55 1.95 -2.12
CA ALA A 573 -8.55 2.76 -1.43
C ALA A 573 -9.22 3.85 -0.57
N ARG A 574 -10.16 4.62 -1.14
CA ARG A 574 -10.92 5.65 -0.41
C ARG A 574 -11.82 5.08 0.69
N GLU A 575 -12.46 3.94 0.45
CA GLU A 575 -13.25 3.22 1.46
C GLU A 575 -12.35 2.69 2.60
N LYS A 576 -11.15 2.17 2.28
CA LYS A 576 -10.13 1.75 3.26
C LYS A 576 -9.63 2.94 4.08
N GLU A 577 -9.37 4.08 3.44
CA GLU A 577 -8.95 5.34 4.06
C GLU A 577 -10.04 5.88 5.03
N ARG A 578 -11.30 5.98 4.59
CA ARG A 578 -12.41 6.43 5.45
C ARG A 578 -12.59 5.51 6.64
N ARG A 579 -12.56 4.19 6.44
CA ARG A 579 -12.64 3.21 7.53
C ARG A 579 -11.42 3.25 8.46
N PHE A 580 -10.25 3.64 7.97
CA PHE A 580 -9.07 3.84 8.81
C PHE A 580 -9.24 5.08 9.70
N LYS A 581 -9.58 6.24 9.11
CA LYS A 581 -9.85 7.49 9.83
C LYS A 581 -10.92 7.31 10.92
N GLN A 582 -12.07 6.72 10.57
CA GLN A 582 -13.14 6.41 11.53
C GLN A 582 -12.69 5.47 12.67
N ARG A 583 -11.75 4.55 12.42
CA ARG A 583 -11.18 3.69 13.48
C ARG A 583 -10.17 4.43 14.34
N SER A 584 -9.31 5.27 13.78
CA SER A 584 -8.34 6.06 14.55
C SER A 584 -9.01 7.13 15.40
N GLU A 585 -10.03 7.82 14.85
CA GLU A 585 -10.87 8.78 15.58
C GLU A 585 -11.57 8.10 16.76
N LYS A 586 -12.23 6.96 16.53
CA LYS A 586 -12.86 6.19 17.60
C LYS A 586 -11.86 5.68 18.64
N ALA A 587 -10.70 5.18 18.22
CA ALA A 587 -9.66 4.71 19.14
C ALA A 587 -9.09 5.85 19.99
N ALA A 588 -8.97 7.06 19.44
CA ALA A 588 -8.59 8.26 20.20
C ALA A 588 -9.66 8.64 21.23
N ILE A 589 -10.94 8.63 20.86
CA ILE A 589 -12.07 8.87 21.79
C ILE A 589 -12.10 7.83 22.91
N ASP A 590 -11.98 6.54 22.57
CA ASP A 590 -11.95 5.44 23.55
C ASP A 590 -10.72 5.55 24.49
N LEU A 591 -9.57 6.04 23.99
CA LEU A 591 -8.36 6.29 24.78
C LEU A 591 -8.54 7.47 25.74
N ILE A 592 -9.08 8.61 25.26
CA ILE A 592 -9.37 9.78 26.11
C ILE A 592 -10.38 9.42 27.20
N ALA A 593 -11.44 8.68 26.86
CA ALA A 593 -12.42 8.19 27.83
C ALA A 593 -11.80 7.21 28.85
N ALA A 594 -10.84 6.38 28.45
CA ALA A 594 -10.09 5.51 29.35
C ALA A 594 -9.16 6.30 30.28
N GLU A 595 -8.47 7.32 29.76
CA GLU A 595 -7.64 8.23 30.55
C GLU A 595 -8.46 9.02 31.58
N GLU A 596 -9.59 9.62 31.19
CA GLU A 596 -10.47 10.31 32.13
C GLU A 596 -11.00 9.37 33.21
N LYS A 597 -11.34 8.14 32.85
CA LYS A 597 -11.79 7.12 33.81
C LYS A 597 -10.66 6.71 34.76
N ALA A 598 -9.42 6.66 34.29
CA ALA A 598 -8.24 6.44 35.13
C ALA A 598 -7.99 7.64 36.06
N LYS A 599 -7.96 8.87 35.53
CA LYS A 599 -7.79 10.13 36.27
C LYS A 599 -8.85 10.26 37.37
N ARG A 600 -10.14 10.11 37.04
CA ARG A 600 -11.27 10.10 38.00
C ARG A 600 -11.24 8.93 38.99
N SER A 601 -10.54 7.83 38.71
CA SER A 601 -10.33 6.75 39.67
C SER A 601 -9.16 7.04 40.62
N LEU A 602 -8.10 7.65 40.10
CA LEU A 602 -6.90 8.04 40.84
C LEU A 602 -7.23 9.19 41.80
N GLU A 603 -7.93 10.21 41.33
CA GLU A 603 -8.49 11.32 42.13
C GLU A 603 -9.33 10.81 43.31
N ARG A 604 -10.27 9.88 43.10
CA ARG A 604 -11.05 9.24 44.17
C ARG A 604 -10.20 8.45 45.19
N SER A 605 -9.01 8.01 44.81
CA SER A 605 -8.08 7.32 45.70
C SER A 605 -7.13 8.27 46.45
N MET A 606 -6.90 9.48 45.92
CA MET A 606 -6.16 10.56 46.58
C MET A 606 -7.05 11.43 47.47
N ALA A 607 -8.35 11.50 47.18
CA ALA A 607 -9.32 12.26 47.96
C ALA A 607 -9.32 11.77 49.44
N PRO A 608 -9.26 12.69 50.42
CA PRO A 608 -9.16 12.32 51.83
C PRO A 608 -10.39 11.53 52.28
N VAL A 609 -10.16 10.32 52.82
CA VAL A 609 -11.23 9.40 53.21
C VAL A 609 -12.01 9.95 54.40
N VAL A 610 -13.16 10.57 54.12
CA VAL A 610 -14.07 11.12 55.13
C VAL A 610 -14.65 9.97 55.98
N ARG A 611 -14.02 9.72 57.14
CA ARG A 611 -14.45 8.70 58.09
C ARG A 611 -15.73 9.16 58.78
N LYS A 612 -16.87 8.57 58.43
CA LYS A 612 -18.15 8.79 59.13
C LYS A 612 -18.03 8.28 60.56
N VAL A 613 -17.84 9.20 61.52
CA VAL A 613 -17.83 8.91 62.95
C VAL A 613 -19.26 8.79 63.48
N GLY A 614 -19.47 7.84 64.40
CA GLY A 614 -20.79 7.45 64.91
C GLY A 614 -21.46 6.34 64.10
N LYS A 615 -22.45 5.67 64.72
CA LYS A 615 -23.33 4.74 63.99
C LYS A 615 -24.18 5.55 63.00
N PRO A 616 -24.27 5.17 61.71
CA PRO A 616 -25.17 5.83 60.77
C PRO A 616 -26.60 5.82 61.32
N LEU A 617 -27.24 6.98 61.39
CA LEU A 617 -28.64 7.07 61.80
C LEU A 617 -29.48 6.32 60.76
N MET A 618 -29.97 5.13 61.13
CA MET A 618 -30.94 4.40 60.32
C MET A 618 -32.22 5.22 60.26
N THR A 619 -32.44 5.89 59.13
CA THR A 619 -33.76 6.39 58.78
C THR A 619 -34.70 5.20 58.76
N ARG A 620 -35.73 5.24 59.61
CA ARG A 620 -36.84 4.28 59.54
C ARG A 620 -37.37 4.32 58.11
N SER A 621 -37.66 3.16 57.54
CA SER A 621 -38.18 3.05 56.17
C SER A 621 -39.41 3.95 56.02
N GLN A 622 -39.27 5.04 55.25
CA GLN A 622 -40.44 5.82 54.85
C GLN A 622 -41.37 4.90 54.06
N PRO A 623 -42.70 5.03 54.20
CA PRO A 623 -43.65 4.23 53.43
C PRO A 623 -43.36 4.40 51.93
N PRO A 624 -43.55 3.36 51.11
CA PRO A 624 -43.07 3.34 49.72
C PRO A 624 -43.77 4.41 48.89
N SER A 625 -43.13 5.57 48.76
CA SER A 625 -43.61 6.65 47.92
C SER A 625 -43.61 6.19 46.46
N ARG A 626 -44.75 6.37 45.79
CA ARG A 626 -44.86 6.08 44.35
C ARG A 626 -43.81 6.93 43.65
N LYS A 627 -42.76 6.30 43.11
CA LYS A 627 -41.67 6.99 42.41
C LYS A 627 -42.28 7.90 41.34
N LYS A 628 -42.30 9.22 41.57
CA LYS A 628 -42.49 10.16 40.47
C LYS A 628 -41.36 9.87 39.50
N LYS A 629 -41.73 9.45 38.29
CA LYS A 629 -40.79 9.17 37.21
C LYS A 629 -40.24 10.51 36.77
N VAL A 630 -39.17 10.97 37.43
CA VAL A 630 -38.38 12.12 36.96
C VAL A 630 -37.82 11.68 35.62
N VAL A 631 -38.49 12.11 34.56
CA VAL A 631 -37.94 12.05 33.21
C VAL A 631 -36.69 12.92 33.28
N LYS A 632 -35.52 12.30 33.11
CA LYS A 632 -34.38 13.07 32.62
C LYS A 632 -34.71 13.40 31.18
N GLU A 633 -35.32 14.55 30.98
CA GLU A 633 -35.34 15.21 29.69
C GLU A 633 -33.89 15.31 29.24
N GLN A 634 -33.56 14.62 28.16
CA GLN A 634 -32.26 14.75 27.50
C GLN A 634 -32.36 16.04 26.69
N LEU A 635 -32.17 17.14 27.39
CA LEU A 635 -32.14 18.49 26.84
C LEU A 635 -31.18 18.47 25.64
N THR A 636 -31.67 18.82 24.45
CA THR A 636 -30.82 18.88 23.25
C THR A 636 -29.82 20.03 23.38
N GLU A 637 -28.73 19.99 22.62
CA GLU A 637 -27.72 21.05 22.65
C GLU A 637 -28.35 22.42 22.33
N GLU A 638 -29.29 22.46 21.38
CA GLU A 638 -30.10 23.65 21.03
C GLU A 638 -30.85 24.26 22.23
N GLU A 639 -31.44 23.44 23.10
CA GLU A 639 -32.15 23.90 24.32
C GLU A 639 -31.19 24.31 25.45
N ALA A 640 -29.96 23.78 25.45
CA ALA A 640 -28.91 24.21 26.37
C ALA A 640 -28.31 25.55 25.93
N GLU A 641 -28.07 25.74 24.62
CA GLU A 641 -27.66 27.00 24.02
C GLU A 641 -28.73 28.08 24.19
N LEU A 642 -30.01 27.77 23.98
CA LEU A 642 -31.10 28.72 24.23
C LEU A 642 -31.16 29.15 25.71
N ARG A 643 -30.89 28.23 26.65
CA ARG A 643 -30.76 28.59 28.08
C ARG A 643 -29.52 29.43 28.39
N ALA A 644 -28.40 29.21 27.71
CA ALA A 644 -27.20 30.03 27.87
C ALA A 644 -27.44 31.46 27.35
N PHE A 645 -28.06 31.59 26.17
CA PHE A 645 -28.42 32.85 25.54
C PHE A 645 -29.45 33.65 26.36
N LEU A 646 -30.40 32.98 27.02
CA LEU A 646 -31.36 33.59 27.95
C LEU A 646 -30.78 33.84 29.36
N ALA A 647 -29.55 33.39 29.65
CA ALA A 647 -28.86 33.62 30.93
C ALA A 647 -27.76 34.69 30.83
N THR A 648 -27.39 35.11 29.61
CA THR A 648 -26.71 36.39 29.39
C THR A 648 -27.73 37.53 29.49
N GLU A 649 -27.70 38.29 30.58
CA GLU A 649 -28.35 39.61 30.64
C GLU A 649 -27.66 40.59 29.66
N PHE A 650 -28.45 41.53 29.13
CA PHE A 650 -28.06 42.53 28.12
C PHE A 650 -27.53 43.83 28.76
#